data_AF-A0A538D8F0-F1
#
_entry.id   AF-A0A538D8F0-F1
#
_cell.length_a   1.000
_cell.length_b   1.000
_cell.length_c   1.000
_cell.angle_alpha   90.00
_cell.angle_beta   90.00
_cell.angle_gamma   90.00
#
_symmetry.space_group_name_H-M   'P 1'
#
loop_
_entity.id
_entity.type
_entity.pdbx_description
1 polymer ?
#
loop_
_entity_poly.entity_id
_entity_poly.type
_entity_poly.pdbx_seq_one_letter_code
_entity_poly.pdbx_strand_id
1 'polypeptide(L)'
;DQTNSLSGLTHRRRLSALGAGGLTRERAPIEVRDVHPTHYGRMCPIETPEGPNIGLIGSLASMATVSEFGFIQTPYRKVTGGKVTDEIVYLDAAEEAQFTIAQASAIVDEKTGRFLDKQVLCRSKEGEAVTAEPKDIQFMDVAPAQIVSVATALIPFLEHNDANRALMGANMQKQAVPLMITQAPIVGTGLEYRAAIDTGDVVLSQQAGTVVDVDAGHITVETKDGKDEYPLTKFMRSNQGTLIHHKPIVSLGDKVKAEEVLADGSSTDQGELALGANLLVAFMPFEGYNFEDAIVISERLVKEDVLSSIHIHEYEIDARSTKLGDEEITRDIPNRSEESLKDLDDRGVVRIGAEVSSGDLLVGKVTPKGETELTAEEKLIRAIFKEKAREVRDTSLKVPHGEGGKVIDVKTFSREAGDDLSPGVNELVRVYVAKKRKIAEGDKLAGRHGNKGVISKIVPEEDMPFLEDGRPVDVVLNPLGVPSRMNIGQILETHLGWAAAHGVFANGDEQNGRGGKPIAADNPHPVATPVFDGATEEDVDEALVKWVADHPDSPIKFVVDQNRPAGRKVSGKVRLFNGKTGAPYESKVTIGFMYILKLLHLVDDKIHARSTGPYSLVTQQPLGGKAQFGGQRFGEMEVWALEAYGAAYTLQEMLTIKSDDTVGRVKAYEAIVKGENIAEPSIPESFKVLLKEMQSLALDVNVLSDEGTTVEVREEDDELLRAAEELGIDLSPGSLRAAARPPTAEEAEEGQDRVDQDGEMALPNDEALGDLTDVEVSDEDEEPEEAPALAEGELELEE
;
A
#
# COMPACT_ATOMS: atom_id res chain seq x y z
N ASP A 1 3.82 9.78 -0.27
CA ASP A 1 3.41 8.68 0.63
C ASP A 1 2.67 9.29 1.81
N GLN A 2 1.43 8.88 2.04
CA GLN A 2 0.51 9.37 3.09
C GLN A 2 -0.27 8.20 3.69
N THR A 3 0.38 7.06 3.87
CA THR A 3 -0.21 5.91 4.58
C THR A 3 -0.60 6.31 6.01
N ASN A 4 0.35 6.96 6.70
CA ASN A 4 0.20 7.60 8.02
C ASN A 4 1.06 8.87 8.11
N SER A 5 0.97 9.61 9.21
CA SER A 5 1.70 10.87 9.43
C SER A 5 3.23 10.71 9.29
N LEU A 6 3.81 9.63 9.84
CA LEU A 6 5.25 9.35 9.75
C LEU A 6 5.71 9.08 8.31
N SER A 7 4.89 8.40 7.50
CA SER A 7 5.19 8.15 6.08
C SER A 7 5.33 9.46 5.29
N GLY A 8 4.50 10.46 5.62
CA GLY A 8 4.58 11.79 5.02
C GLY A 8 5.84 12.54 5.43
N LEU A 9 6.16 12.55 6.73
CA LEU A 9 7.34 13.20 7.28
C LEU A 9 8.64 12.61 6.70
N THR A 10 8.76 11.28 6.71
CA THR A 10 9.93 10.57 6.16
C THR A 10 10.06 10.78 4.65
N HIS A 11 8.95 10.84 3.91
CA HIS A 11 8.98 11.13 2.48
C HIS A 11 9.53 12.53 2.18
N ARG A 12 9.18 13.55 2.97
CA ARG A 12 9.72 14.92 2.83
C ARG A 12 11.22 15.01 3.17
N ARG A 13 11.75 14.07 3.95
CA ARG A 13 13.16 13.99 4.38
C ARG A 13 13.99 12.96 3.59
N ARG A 14 13.44 12.43 2.48
CA ARG A 14 14.07 11.38 1.68
C ARG A 14 15.21 11.95 0.83
N LEU A 15 16.32 11.23 0.80
CA LEU A 15 17.46 11.47 -0.09
C LEU A 15 17.42 10.41 -1.18
N SER A 16 17.50 10.82 -2.45
CA SER A 16 17.54 9.88 -3.58
C SER A 16 18.72 10.18 -4.49
N ALA A 17 19.48 9.13 -4.81
CA ALA A 17 20.54 9.17 -5.81
C ALA A 17 20.01 8.91 -7.24
N LEU A 18 18.71 8.61 -7.38
CA LEU A 18 18.05 8.32 -8.65
C LEU A 18 17.39 9.60 -9.21
N GLY A 19 17.15 9.62 -10.52
CA GLY A 19 16.44 10.71 -11.20
C GLY A 19 17.32 11.42 -12.24
N ALA A 20 16.76 12.45 -12.88
CA ALA A 20 17.49 13.23 -13.88
C ALA A 20 18.75 13.86 -13.27
N GLY A 21 19.90 13.67 -13.92
CA GLY A 21 21.21 14.09 -13.39
C GLY A 21 21.81 13.18 -12.31
N GLY A 22 21.07 12.17 -11.84
CA GLY A 22 21.53 11.15 -10.91
C GLY A 22 21.96 9.85 -11.60
N LEU A 23 21.94 8.76 -10.83
CA LEU A 23 22.24 7.42 -11.32
C LEU A 23 20.98 6.71 -11.79
N THR A 24 21.11 5.87 -12.82
CA THR A 24 20.10 4.86 -13.13
C THR A 24 20.32 3.63 -12.26
N ARG A 25 19.24 2.97 -11.83
CA ARG A 25 19.28 1.80 -10.93
C ARG A 25 20.23 0.70 -11.42
N GLU A 26 20.28 0.44 -12.72
CA GLU A 26 21.07 -0.62 -13.34
C GLU A 26 22.57 -0.30 -13.42
N ARG A 27 22.92 0.98 -13.45
CA ARG A 27 24.32 1.44 -13.53
C ARG A 27 24.91 1.77 -12.15
N ALA A 28 24.12 1.69 -11.09
CA ALA A 28 24.56 2.05 -9.75
C ALA A 28 25.41 0.91 -9.14
N PRO A 29 26.72 1.13 -8.94
CA PRO A 29 27.61 0.10 -8.43
C PRO A 29 27.38 -0.12 -6.92
N ILE A 30 27.94 -1.20 -6.37
CA ILE A 30 27.69 -1.59 -4.96
C ILE A 30 28.28 -0.54 -4.01
N GLU A 31 29.42 0.05 -4.34
CA GLU A 31 30.13 1.02 -3.49
C GLU A 31 29.30 2.29 -3.22
N VAL A 32 28.40 2.66 -4.12
CA VAL A 32 27.50 3.81 -3.94
C VAL A 32 26.35 3.49 -2.99
N ARG A 33 26.04 2.20 -2.80
CA ARG A 33 24.96 1.73 -1.93
C ARG A 33 25.42 1.53 -0.48
N ASP A 34 26.72 1.41 -0.26
CA ASP A 34 27.30 1.16 1.05
C ASP A 34 27.26 2.39 1.97
N VAL A 35 27.34 2.14 3.28
CA VAL A 35 27.38 3.20 4.29
C VAL A 35 28.79 3.77 4.38
N HIS A 36 28.94 5.03 3.97
CA HIS A 36 30.18 5.77 4.10
C HIS A 36 30.31 6.44 5.49
N PRO A 37 31.51 6.53 6.11
CA PRO A 37 31.70 7.16 7.41
C PRO A 37 31.21 8.61 7.50
N THR A 38 31.27 9.37 6.41
CA THR A 38 30.77 10.76 6.34
C THR A 38 29.25 10.86 6.43
N HIS A 39 28.51 9.76 6.28
CA HIS A 39 27.05 9.73 6.48
C HIS A 39 26.67 9.97 7.95
N TYR A 40 27.61 9.80 8.90
CA TYR A 40 27.39 10.02 10.33
C TYR A 40 26.76 11.39 10.59
N GLY A 41 25.59 11.41 11.23
CA GLY A 41 24.85 12.65 11.53
C GLY A 41 24.18 13.33 10.33
N ARG A 42 24.34 12.80 9.11
CA ARG A 42 23.83 13.40 7.86
C ARG A 42 22.76 12.54 7.21
N MET A 43 23.08 11.29 6.92
CA MET A 43 22.17 10.31 6.32
C MET A 43 22.10 9.10 7.24
N CYS A 44 20.88 8.64 7.51
CA CYS A 44 20.68 7.51 8.40
C CYS A 44 21.25 6.22 7.77
N PRO A 45 22.07 5.44 8.51
CA PRO A 45 22.62 4.19 8.02
C PRO A 45 21.64 3.01 8.10
N ILE A 46 20.48 3.19 8.74
CA ILE A 46 19.48 2.14 8.97
C ILE A 46 18.30 2.26 7.99
N GLU A 47 17.76 3.46 7.81
CA GLU A 47 16.54 3.64 7.02
C GLU A 47 16.82 3.70 5.51
N THR A 48 16.71 2.55 4.85
CA THR A 48 16.74 2.41 3.39
C THR A 48 15.77 1.31 2.93
N PRO A 49 15.21 1.33 1.71
CA PRO A 49 14.35 0.26 1.21
C PRO A 49 15.08 -1.09 1.14
N GLU A 50 14.41 -2.18 1.53
CA GLU A 50 14.96 -3.56 1.46
C GLU A 50 15.10 -4.09 0.02
N GLY A 51 14.40 -3.48 -0.94
CA GLY A 51 14.33 -3.94 -2.32
C GLY A 51 15.51 -3.50 -3.19
N PRO A 52 15.34 -3.44 -4.52
CA PRO A 52 16.43 -3.13 -5.45
C PRO A 52 16.98 -1.70 -5.32
N ASN A 53 16.33 -0.85 -4.52
CA ASN A 53 16.72 0.53 -4.25
C ASN A 53 17.53 0.69 -2.95
N ILE A 54 17.95 -0.40 -2.31
CA ILE A 54 18.82 -0.36 -1.13
C ILE A 54 20.07 0.49 -1.39
N GLY A 55 20.37 1.39 -0.45
CA GLY A 55 21.49 2.34 -0.51
C GLY A 55 21.30 3.53 -1.47
N LEU A 56 20.42 3.42 -2.47
CA LEU A 56 20.13 4.50 -3.43
C LEU A 56 19.08 5.49 -2.93
N ILE A 57 18.29 5.05 -1.94
CA ILE A 57 17.31 5.87 -1.25
C ILE A 57 17.62 5.79 0.23
N GLY A 58 17.94 6.93 0.83
CA GLY A 58 18.16 7.09 2.26
C GLY A 58 17.21 8.14 2.84
N SER A 59 17.38 8.41 4.13
CA SER A 59 16.66 9.49 4.82
C SER A 59 17.66 10.36 5.58
N LEU A 60 17.38 11.67 5.64
CA LEU A 60 18.16 12.58 6.48
C LEU A 60 18.16 12.12 7.93
N ALA A 61 19.31 12.21 8.58
CA ALA A 61 19.41 12.02 10.02
C ALA A 61 18.59 13.08 10.76
N SER A 62 18.24 12.80 12.02
CA SER A 62 17.25 13.58 12.78
C SER A 62 17.63 15.05 12.95
N MET A 63 18.93 15.33 13.13
CA MET A 63 19.44 16.68 13.41
C MET A 63 20.20 17.30 12.22
N ALA A 64 20.21 16.62 11.07
CA ALA A 64 20.86 17.10 9.86
C ALA A 64 20.12 18.32 9.28
N THR A 65 20.90 19.26 8.74
CA THR A 65 20.41 20.41 7.97
C THR A 65 21.14 20.50 6.63
N VAL A 66 20.61 21.28 5.69
CA VAL A 66 21.22 21.51 4.37
C VAL A 66 21.70 22.94 4.29
N SER A 67 22.96 23.14 3.91
CA SER A 67 23.56 24.46 3.72
C SER A 67 23.04 25.15 2.45
N GLU A 68 23.30 26.45 2.31
CA GLU A 68 22.95 27.21 1.10
C GLU A 68 23.63 26.67 -0.17
N PHE A 69 24.75 25.95 -0.02
CA PHE A 69 25.48 25.30 -1.12
C PHE A 69 25.00 23.87 -1.42
N GLY A 70 24.01 23.37 -0.67
CA GLY A 70 23.46 22.03 -0.84
C GLY A 70 24.21 20.90 -0.10
N PHE A 71 25.20 21.23 0.73
CA PHE A 71 25.89 20.23 1.56
C PHE A 71 25.10 19.93 2.83
N ILE A 72 25.04 18.64 3.21
CA ILE A 72 24.40 18.24 4.46
C ILE A 72 25.36 18.51 5.63
N GLN A 73 24.90 19.28 6.59
CA GLN A 73 25.62 19.63 7.81
C GLN A 73 24.98 18.95 9.02
N THR A 74 25.80 18.69 10.03
CA THR A 74 25.35 18.13 11.30
C THR A 74 25.86 19.00 12.46
N PRO A 75 25.08 19.18 13.54
CA PRO A 75 25.48 19.99 14.68
C PRO A 75 26.46 19.24 15.61
N TYR A 76 27.42 19.98 16.17
CA TYR A 76 28.35 19.51 17.19
C TYR A 76 28.54 20.54 18.30
N ARG A 77 28.80 20.09 19.53
CA ARG A 77 29.20 20.94 20.65
C ARG A 77 30.70 21.20 20.60
N LYS A 78 31.10 22.45 20.69
CA LYS A 78 32.52 22.83 20.68
C LYS A 78 33.20 22.48 22.00
N VAL A 79 34.42 21.95 21.92
CA VAL A 79 35.26 21.61 23.07
C VAL A 79 36.48 22.54 23.09
N THR A 80 36.67 23.24 24.21
CA THR A 80 37.80 24.16 24.40
C THR A 80 38.60 23.77 25.64
N GLY A 81 39.87 23.39 25.46
CA GLY A 81 40.76 23.04 26.57
C GLY A 81 40.27 21.84 27.40
N GLY A 82 39.66 20.84 26.75
CA GLY A 82 39.06 19.67 27.41
C GLY A 82 37.76 19.94 28.16
N LYS A 83 37.14 21.10 27.93
CA LYS A 83 35.81 21.46 28.43
C LYS A 83 34.82 21.55 27.27
N VAL A 84 33.76 20.75 27.33
CA VAL A 84 32.59 20.83 26.44
C VAL A 84 31.83 22.12 26.75
N THR A 85 31.48 22.85 25.69
CA THR A 85 30.71 24.09 25.76
C THR A 85 29.31 23.89 25.18
N ASP A 86 28.44 24.88 25.39
CA ASP A 86 27.08 24.89 24.81
C ASP A 86 27.04 25.61 23.45
N GLU A 87 28.19 26.00 22.92
CA GLU A 87 28.31 26.55 21.56
C GLU A 87 28.12 25.40 20.55
N ILE A 88 27.01 25.45 19.80
CA ILE A 88 26.71 24.51 18.72
C ILE A 88 27.26 25.05 17.40
N VAL A 89 28.03 24.23 16.70
CA VAL A 89 28.58 24.53 15.38
C VAL A 89 28.13 23.45 14.40
N TYR A 90 27.59 23.87 13.25
CA TYR A 90 27.24 22.97 12.17
C TYR A 90 28.44 22.77 11.27
N LEU A 91 28.81 21.51 11.02
CA LEU A 91 29.94 21.16 10.17
C LEU A 91 29.50 20.32 8.98
N ASP A 92 30.01 20.65 7.79
CA ASP A 92 29.93 19.75 6.64
C ASP A 92 30.95 18.60 6.74
N ALA A 93 30.91 17.67 5.79
CA ALA A 93 31.76 16.48 5.83
C ALA A 93 33.27 16.79 5.66
N ALA A 94 33.61 17.85 4.92
CA ALA A 94 34.99 18.24 4.67
C ALA A 94 35.59 19.01 5.87
N GLU A 95 34.77 19.83 6.54
CA GLU A 95 35.12 20.49 7.79
C GLU A 95 35.31 19.47 8.92
N GLU A 96 34.37 18.52 9.06
CA GLU A 96 34.41 17.45 10.06
C GLU A 96 35.72 16.64 10.00
N ALA A 97 36.18 16.31 8.79
CA ALA A 97 37.41 15.53 8.57
C ALA A 97 38.68 16.20 9.13
N GLN A 98 38.63 17.46 9.56
CA GLN A 98 39.79 18.17 10.12
C GLN A 98 39.93 17.98 11.64
N PHE A 99 38.90 17.46 12.30
CA PHE A 99 38.77 17.46 13.76
C PHE A 99 38.67 16.04 14.34
N THR A 100 38.88 15.93 15.65
CA THR A 100 38.60 14.74 16.44
C THR A 100 37.36 14.99 17.28
N ILE A 101 36.35 14.14 17.10
CA ILE A 101 35.00 14.36 17.65
C ILE A 101 34.66 13.26 18.65
N ALA A 102 34.33 13.64 19.87
CA ALA A 102 33.90 12.73 20.93
C ALA A 102 32.42 12.31 20.77
N GLN A 103 32.10 11.10 21.20
CA GLN A 103 30.72 10.62 21.24
C GLN A 103 29.86 11.35 22.28
N ALA A 104 28.55 11.44 22.05
CA ALA A 104 27.60 12.03 22.99
C ALA A 104 27.55 11.31 24.36
N SER A 105 27.86 10.00 24.38
CA SER A 105 27.87 9.16 25.58
C SER A 105 29.12 9.33 26.46
N ALA A 106 30.09 10.16 26.05
CA ALA A 106 31.28 10.40 26.84
C ALA A 106 30.93 11.08 28.17
N ILE A 107 31.46 10.55 29.28
CA ILE A 107 31.12 11.03 30.61
C ILE A 107 31.78 12.39 30.88
N VAL A 108 30.94 13.40 31.09
CA VAL A 108 31.34 14.78 31.38
C VAL A 108 30.78 15.23 32.72
N ASP A 109 31.55 16.04 33.45
CA ASP A 109 31.08 16.69 34.66
C ASP A 109 30.03 17.76 34.30
N GLU A 110 28.79 17.60 34.75
CA GLU A 110 27.67 18.49 34.41
C GLU A 110 27.91 19.97 34.78
N LYS A 111 28.69 20.24 35.85
CA LYS A 111 28.90 21.60 36.35
C LYS A 111 30.06 22.30 35.65
N THR A 112 31.10 21.54 35.32
CA THR A 112 32.35 22.09 34.79
C THR A 112 32.52 21.84 33.29
N GLY A 113 31.77 20.90 32.71
CA GLY A 113 31.84 20.48 31.31
C GLY A 113 33.10 19.68 30.97
N ARG A 114 33.89 19.26 31.95
CA ARG A 114 35.16 18.54 31.72
C ARG A 114 34.91 17.05 31.56
N PHE A 115 35.64 16.42 30.64
CA PHE A 115 35.69 14.97 30.54
C PHE A 115 36.25 14.37 31.83
N LEU A 116 35.56 13.36 32.37
CA LEU A 116 36.02 12.63 33.57
C LEU A 116 37.10 11.60 33.21
N ASP A 117 36.98 11.00 32.03
CA ASP A 117 37.92 9.99 31.54
C ASP A 117 39.19 10.61 30.95
N LYS A 118 40.31 9.91 31.16
CA LYS A 118 41.62 10.32 30.61
C LYS A 118 41.76 10.00 29.13
N GLN A 119 41.01 9.03 28.63
CA GLN A 119 40.93 8.64 27.23
C GLN A 119 39.46 8.49 26.86
N VAL A 120 39.03 9.25 25.86
CA VAL A 120 37.65 9.31 25.41
C VAL A 120 37.56 8.69 24.01
N LEU A 121 36.53 7.87 23.78
CA LEU A 121 36.26 7.32 22.46
C LEU A 121 35.81 8.43 21.52
N CYS A 122 36.54 8.58 20.42
CA CYS A 122 36.37 9.64 19.44
C CYS A 122 36.39 9.07 18.02
N ARG A 123 35.87 9.85 17.07
CA ARG A 123 36.06 9.64 15.64
C ARG A 123 37.26 10.46 15.18
N SER A 124 38.19 9.80 14.51
CA SER A 124 39.38 10.41 13.94
C SER A 124 39.05 11.21 12.67
N LYS A 125 40.04 11.93 12.17
CA LYS A 125 39.98 12.67 10.90
C LYS A 125 39.68 11.77 9.69
N GLU A 126 40.06 10.49 9.78
CA GLU A 126 39.85 9.48 8.74
C GLU A 126 38.54 8.71 8.94
N GLY A 127 37.74 9.06 9.96
CA GLY A 127 36.48 8.39 10.28
C GLY A 127 36.62 7.12 11.11
N GLU A 128 37.83 6.80 11.58
CA GLU A 128 38.11 5.62 12.41
C GLU A 128 37.81 5.86 13.90
N ALA A 129 37.41 4.81 14.61
CA ALA A 129 37.22 4.87 16.06
C ALA A 129 38.57 4.84 16.78
N VAL A 130 38.92 5.94 17.47
CA VAL A 130 40.18 6.11 18.19
C VAL A 130 39.94 6.63 19.61
N THR A 131 40.87 6.37 20.51
CA THR A 131 40.85 6.98 21.86
C THR A 131 41.75 8.21 21.89
N ALA A 132 41.22 9.36 22.31
CA ALA A 132 41.98 10.61 22.40
C ALA A 132 41.99 11.16 23.84
N GLU A 133 43.02 11.91 24.20
CA GLU A 133 43.01 12.67 25.45
C GLU A 133 42.06 13.87 25.34
N PRO A 134 41.38 14.29 26.42
CA PRO A 134 40.45 15.43 26.41
C PRO A 134 40.99 16.73 25.78
N LYS A 135 42.31 16.94 25.83
CA LYS A 135 42.97 18.12 25.26
C LYS A 135 43.01 18.13 23.73
N ASP A 136 42.93 16.95 23.11
CA ASP A 136 43.06 16.73 21.66
C ASP A 136 41.69 16.66 20.97
N ILE A 137 40.60 16.78 21.73
CA ILE A 137 39.21 16.75 21.25
C ILE A 137 38.74 18.18 20.97
N GLN A 138 38.21 18.43 19.77
CA GLN A 138 37.71 19.75 19.37
C GLN A 138 36.19 19.85 19.38
N PHE A 139 35.48 18.74 19.17
CA PHE A 139 34.02 18.70 19.12
C PHE A 139 33.45 17.46 19.82
N MET A 140 32.17 17.50 20.14
CA MET A 140 31.41 16.39 20.69
C MET A 140 30.03 16.35 20.02
N ASP A 141 29.48 15.16 19.79
CA ASP A 141 28.11 14.99 19.28
C ASP A 141 27.10 15.69 20.22
N VAL A 142 25.99 16.19 19.65
CA VAL A 142 24.95 16.89 20.44
C VAL A 142 24.00 15.94 21.15
N ALA A 143 23.73 14.77 20.55
CA ALA A 143 22.82 13.77 21.07
C ALA A 143 23.15 12.38 20.53
N PRO A 144 22.90 11.29 21.28
CA PRO A 144 23.15 9.93 20.81
C PRO A 144 22.31 9.56 19.56
N ALA A 145 21.08 10.05 19.46
CA ALA A 145 20.20 9.85 18.31
C ALA A 145 20.60 10.64 17.04
N GLN A 146 21.67 11.45 17.08
CA GLN A 146 22.12 12.29 15.96
C GLN A 146 22.36 11.48 14.67
N ILE A 147 22.73 10.20 14.77
CA ILE A 147 23.07 9.34 13.62
C ILE A 147 21.86 8.72 12.90
N VAL A 148 20.70 8.66 13.54
CA VAL A 148 19.54 7.94 13.04
C VAL A 148 18.49 8.91 12.47
N SER A 149 17.65 8.42 11.55
CA SER A 149 16.49 9.18 11.06
C SER A 149 15.39 9.24 12.12
N VAL A 150 14.37 10.07 11.86
CA VAL A 150 13.20 10.19 12.74
C VAL A 150 12.49 8.83 12.91
N ALA A 151 12.29 8.06 11.84
CA ALA A 151 11.62 6.75 11.94
C ALA A 151 12.44 5.72 12.71
N THR A 152 13.76 5.70 12.53
CA THR A 152 14.64 4.81 13.28
C THR A 152 14.75 5.24 14.76
N ALA A 153 14.69 6.54 15.04
CA ALA A 153 14.72 7.08 16.40
C ALA A 153 13.43 6.83 17.21
N LEU A 154 12.36 6.33 16.57
CA LEU A 154 11.11 5.90 17.22
C LEU A 154 11.11 4.43 17.66
N ILE A 155 12.22 3.71 17.44
CA ILE A 155 12.37 2.31 17.88
C ILE A 155 13.01 2.30 19.28
N PRO A 156 12.28 1.95 20.35
CA PRO A 156 12.88 1.82 21.68
C PRO A 156 13.91 0.69 21.68
N PHE A 157 14.91 0.75 22.56
CA PHE A 157 15.97 -0.27 22.66
C PHE A 157 16.63 -0.60 21.31
N LEU A 158 16.85 0.42 20.46
CA LEU A 158 17.39 0.22 19.12
C LEU A 158 18.75 -0.48 19.17
N GLU A 159 19.59 -0.12 20.14
CA GLU A 159 20.93 -0.67 20.37
C GLU A 159 20.95 -2.17 20.70
N HIS A 160 19.79 -2.76 21.03
CA HIS A 160 19.62 -4.18 21.29
C HIS A 160 19.08 -4.95 20.06
N ASN A 161 19.03 -4.30 18.88
CA ASN A 161 18.56 -4.90 17.64
C ASN A 161 19.66 -4.90 16.56
N ASP A 162 19.76 -6.00 15.83
CA ASP A 162 20.56 -6.06 14.61
C ASP A 162 20.07 -5.05 13.56
N ALA A 163 21.00 -4.47 12.80
CA ALA A 163 20.72 -3.42 11.82
C ALA A 163 19.69 -3.84 10.77
N ASN A 164 19.69 -5.12 10.34
CA ASN A 164 18.73 -5.62 9.36
C ASN A 164 17.30 -5.57 9.91
N ARG A 165 17.12 -5.87 11.19
CA ARG A 165 15.80 -5.84 11.85
C ARG A 165 15.38 -4.43 12.20
N ALA A 166 16.31 -3.58 12.60
CA ALA A 166 16.05 -2.15 12.78
C ALA A 166 15.58 -1.49 11.48
N LEU A 167 16.22 -1.79 10.35
CA LEU A 167 15.83 -1.32 9.02
C LEU A 167 14.40 -1.73 8.68
N MET A 168 14.09 -3.01 8.86
CA MET A 168 12.74 -3.56 8.69
C MET A 168 11.72 -2.84 9.59
N GLY A 169 12.05 -2.60 10.86
CA GLY A 169 11.22 -1.89 11.83
C GLY A 169 10.93 -0.45 11.41
N ALA A 170 11.95 0.31 11.04
CA ALA A 170 11.81 1.69 10.56
C ALA A 170 10.94 1.75 9.29
N ASN A 171 11.13 0.80 8.36
CA ASN A 171 10.33 0.73 7.14
C ASN A 171 8.86 0.36 7.39
N MET A 172 8.59 -0.58 8.30
CA MET A 172 7.23 -1.03 8.57
C MET A 172 6.40 -0.02 9.37
N GLN A 173 7.03 0.84 10.19
CA GLN A 173 6.33 1.95 10.83
C GLN A 173 5.65 2.89 9.81
N LYS A 174 6.27 3.12 8.65
CA LYS A 174 5.67 3.91 7.54
C LYS A 174 4.47 3.21 6.87
N GLN A 175 4.37 1.90 7.01
CA GLN A 175 3.29 1.10 6.43
C GLN A 175 2.10 0.91 7.39
N ALA A 176 2.20 1.42 8.61
CA ALA A 176 1.16 1.27 9.61
C ALA A 176 -0.13 2.01 9.20
N VAL A 177 -1.28 1.35 9.32
CA VAL A 177 -2.58 1.94 8.98
C VAL A 177 -3.10 2.73 10.18
N PRO A 178 -3.60 3.96 9.99
CA PRO A 178 -4.28 4.70 11.03
C PRO A 178 -5.47 3.90 11.59
N LEU A 179 -5.43 3.63 12.90
CA LEU A 179 -6.50 2.93 13.60
C LEU A 179 -7.66 3.89 13.87
N MET A 180 -8.87 3.35 13.99
CA MET A 180 -10.06 4.13 14.35
C MET A 180 -9.92 4.77 15.73
N ILE A 181 -9.38 4.00 16.68
CA ILE A 181 -9.05 4.44 18.02
C ILE A 181 -7.53 4.41 18.11
N THR A 182 -6.92 5.59 18.16
CA THR A 182 -5.48 5.74 18.29
C THR A 182 -5.07 5.56 19.75
N GLN A 183 -3.90 4.96 19.98
CA GLN A 183 -3.32 4.80 21.31
C GLN A 183 -1.82 5.11 21.24
N ALA A 184 -1.34 6.07 22.03
CA ALA A 184 0.09 6.32 22.18
C ALA A 184 0.81 5.07 22.75
N PRO A 185 2.06 4.80 22.34
CA PRO A 185 2.83 3.70 22.91
C PRO A 185 3.13 3.95 24.40
N ILE A 186 2.96 2.94 25.26
CA ILE A 186 3.36 3.04 26.67
C ILE A 186 4.88 3.18 26.78
N VAL A 187 5.63 2.49 25.91
CA VAL A 187 7.09 2.57 25.84
C VAL A 187 7.45 3.33 24.58
N GLY A 188 7.70 4.64 24.70
CA GLY A 188 8.12 5.49 23.60
C GLY A 188 9.62 5.77 23.62
N THR A 189 10.10 6.63 22.72
CA THR A 189 11.48 7.17 22.75
C THR A 189 11.52 8.64 23.16
N GLY A 190 10.36 9.30 23.25
CA GLY A 190 10.22 10.73 23.54
C GLY A 190 10.24 11.60 22.27
N LEU A 191 10.43 11.01 21.09
CA LEU A 191 10.40 11.72 19.80
C LEU A 191 8.99 11.77 19.20
N GLU A 192 8.05 10.98 19.71
CA GLU A 192 6.68 10.83 19.21
C GLU A 192 5.95 12.17 19.13
N TYR A 193 6.03 12.99 20.17
CA TYR A 193 5.40 14.32 20.23
C TYR A 193 5.97 15.26 19.16
N ARG A 194 7.30 15.35 19.07
CA ARG A 194 7.95 16.23 18.09
C ARG A 194 7.69 15.76 16.66
N ALA A 195 7.76 14.46 16.41
CA ALA A 195 7.48 13.88 15.11
C ALA A 195 6.04 14.16 14.67
N ALA A 196 5.05 14.03 15.56
CA ALA A 196 3.65 14.34 15.27
C ALA A 196 3.45 15.81 14.92
N ILE A 197 4.02 16.74 15.69
CA ILE A 197 3.94 18.18 15.42
C ILE A 197 4.56 18.54 14.06
N ASP A 198 5.77 18.05 13.79
CA ASP A 198 6.51 18.39 12.56
C ASP A 198 5.89 17.79 11.28
N THR A 199 4.94 16.84 11.41
CA THR A 199 4.18 16.35 10.24
C THR A 199 3.26 17.41 9.64
N GLY A 200 2.71 18.28 10.50
CA GLY A 200 1.64 19.21 10.17
C GLY A 200 0.23 18.60 10.15
N ASP A 201 0.07 17.34 10.58
CA ASP A 201 -1.24 16.67 10.64
C ASP A 201 -2.04 17.00 11.91
N VAL A 202 -1.37 17.49 12.97
CA VAL A 202 -2.02 17.98 14.20
C VAL A 202 -2.37 19.46 14.07
N VAL A 203 -3.46 19.88 14.72
CA VAL A 203 -3.85 21.29 14.73
C VAL A 203 -3.22 21.97 15.93
N LEU A 204 -2.43 23.03 15.69
CA LEU A 204 -1.74 23.79 16.73
C LEU A 204 -2.40 25.15 16.96
N SER A 205 -2.38 25.63 18.20
CA SER A 205 -2.79 26.99 18.52
C SER A 205 -1.74 28.00 18.04
N GLN A 206 -2.15 28.99 17.25
CA GLN A 206 -1.24 30.04 16.79
C GLN A 206 -0.83 30.98 17.93
N GLN A 207 -1.74 31.22 18.88
CA GLN A 207 -1.51 32.13 20.00
C GLN A 207 -2.01 31.52 21.32
N ALA A 208 -1.59 32.13 22.43
CA ALA A 208 -2.14 31.79 23.73
C ALA A 208 -3.54 32.41 23.91
N GLY A 209 -4.49 31.62 24.38
CA GLY A 209 -5.89 32.03 24.49
C GLY A 209 -6.74 31.08 25.32
N THR A 210 -8.05 31.28 25.29
CA THR A 210 -9.03 30.41 25.96
C THR A 210 -9.99 29.83 24.91
N VAL A 211 -10.24 28.53 24.95
CA VAL A 211 -11.19 27.87 24.05
C VAL A 211 -12.61 28.34 24.37
N VAL A 212 -13.26 28.99 23.40
CA VAL A 212 -14.62 29.55 23.55
C VAL A 212 -15.68 28.78 22.78
N ASP A 213 -15.28 27.98 21.79
CA ASP A 213 -16.16 27.06 21.08
C ASP A 213 -15.37 25.84 20.62
N VAL A 214 -15.99 24.66 20.70
CA VAL A 214 -15.38 23.41 20.26
C VAL A 214 -16.47 22.43 19.84
N ASP A 215 -16.38 21.97 18.60
CA ASP A 215 -17.18 20.87 18.09
C ASP A 215 -16.34 19.92 17.22
N ALA A 216 -16.98 18.99 16.52
CA ALA A 216 -16.29 18.02 15.69
C ALA A 216 -15.71 18.60 14.39
N GLY A 217 -16.16 19.79 13.97
CA GLY A 217 -15.83 20.46 12.70
C GLY A 217 -14.98 21.71 12.85
N HIS A 218 -14.96 22.38 14.00
CA HIS A 218 -14.08 23.52 14.27
C HIS A 218 -13.76 23.70 15.76
N ILE A 219 -12.70 24.49 16.02
CA ILE A 219 -12.30 24.97 17.34
C ILE A 219 -12.13 26.48 17.25
N THR A 220 -12.63 27.23 18.24
CA THR A 220 -12.43 28.68 18.32
C THR A 220 -11.71 29.04 19.62
N VAL A 221 -10.58 29.74 19.49
CA VAL A 221 -9.77 30.22 20.61
C VAL A 221 -9.87 31.75 20.70
N GLU A 222 -10.31 32.26 21.84
CA GLU A 222 -10.30 33.69 22.13
C GLU A 222 -8.92 34.09 22.66
N THR A 223 -8.24 34.93 21.88
CA THR A 223 -6.91 35.46 22.16
C THR A 223 -7.02 36.91 22.62
N LYS A 224 -5.89 37.56 22.88
CA LYS A 224 -5.88 39.00 23.22
C LYS A 224 -6.24 39.89 22.03
N ASP A 225 -5.97 39.40 20.82
CA ASP A 225 -6.08 40.17 19.58
C ASP A 225 -7.34 39.85 18.77
N GLY A 226 -8.11 38.82 19.17
CA GLY A 226 -9.36 38.45 18.50
C GLY A 226 -9.79 37.02 18.80
N LYS A 227 -10.53 36.44 17.85
CA LYS A 227 -10.90 35.02 17.85
C LYS A 227 -10.22 34.33 16.68
N ASP A 228 -9.48 33.26 16.98
CA ASP A 228 -8.87 32.41 15.99
C ASP A 228 -9.77 31.17 15.78
N GLU A 229 -10.15 30.90 14.53
CA GLU A 229 -10.97 29.74 14.16
C GLU A 229 -10.13 28.70 13.43
N TYR A 230 -10.24 27.45 13.86
CA TYR A 230 -9.48 26.31 13.36
C TYR A 230 -10.44 25.26 12.80
N PRO A 231 -10.63 25.16 11.47
CA PRO A 231 -11.45 24.12 10.87
C PRO A 231 -10.78 22.75 10.97
N LEU A 232 -11.58 21.73 11.28
CA LEU A 232 -11.14 20.35 11.44
C LEU A 232 -11.49 19.50 10.21
N THR A 233 -10.51 18.78 9.70
CA THR A 233 -10.70 17.85 8.59
C THR A 233 -11.42 16.59 9.05
N LYS A 234 -12.49 16.18 8.37
CA LYS A 234 -13.27 14.97 8.71
C LYS A 234 -13.42 14.05 7.52
N PHE A 235 -13.11 12.76 7.73
CA PHE A 235 -13.33 11.68 6.74
C PHE A 235 -12.74 11.96 5.36
N MET A 236 -11.55 12.58 5.33
CA MET A 236 -10.84 12.83 4.09
C MET A 236 -10.05 11.58 3.69
N ARG A 237 -10.05 11.28 2.39
CA ARG A 237 -9.26 10.20 1.80
C ARG A 237 -7.80 10.63 1.67
N SER A 238 -6.86 9.78 2.09
CA SER A 238 -5.44 9.93 1.79
C SER A 238 -5.09 9.36 0.40
N ASN A 239 -3.89 9.66 -0.09
CA ASN A 239 -3.39 9.09 -1.35
C ASN A 239 -3.37 7.54 -1.37
N GLN A 240 -3.21 6.90 -0.21
CA GLN A 240 -3.20 5.43 -0.05
C GLN A 240 -4.57 4.87 0.31
N GLY A 241 -5.63 5.68 0.31
CA GLY A 241 -6.98 5.27 0.70
C GLY A 241 -7.16 5.09 2.22
N THR A 242 -6.23 5.58 3.04
CA THR A 242 -6.36 5.63 4.51
C THR A 242 -7.14 6.89 4.94
N LEU A 243 -7.52 6.94 6.21
CA LEU A 243 -8.31 8.04 6.77
C LEU A 243 -7.44 9.23 7.17
N ILE A 244 -7.84 10.45 6.77
CA ILE A 244 -7.39 11.73 7.34
C ILE A 244 -8.57 12.34 8.12
N HIS A 245 -8.42 12.45 9.45
CA HIS A 245 -9.49 12.85 10.36
C HIS A 245 -8.92 13.51 11.62
N HIS A 246 -9.40 14.71 11.94
CA HIS A 246 -9.04 15.44 13.14
C HIS A 246 -10.01 15.17 14.28
N LYS A 247 -9.47 15.07 15.50
CA LYS A 247 -10.22 14.89 16.76
C LYS A 247 -9.82 15.99 17.74
N PRO A 248 -10.74 16.88 18.14
CA PRO A 248 -10.41 17.89 19.15
C PRO A 248 -10.02 17.21 20.47
N ILE A 249 -8.94 17.67 21.11
CA ILE A 249 -8.50 17.19 22.42
C ILE A 249 -8.75 18.19 23.55
N VAL A 250 -9.02 19.45 23.19
CA VAL A 250 -9.34 20.52 24.13
C VAL A 250 -10.85 20.57 24.43
N SER A 251 -11.18 21.06 25.61
CA SER A 251 -12.55 21.29 26.08
C SER A 251 -12.87 22.79 26.16
N LEU A 252 -14.16 23.10 26.21
CA LEU A 252 -14.64 24.46 26.40
C LEU A 252 -14.10 25.07 27.71
N GLY A 253 -13.46 26.23 27.61
CA GLY A 253 -12.87 26.94 28.75
C GLY A 253 -11.40 26.60 29.03
N ASP A 254 -10.81 25.67 28.29
CA ASP A 254 -9.40 25.33 28.42
C ASP A 254 -8.50 26.51 28.01
N LYS A 255 -7.42 26.72 28.76
CA LYS A 255 -6.40 27.73 28.44
C LYS A 255 -5.27 27.08 27.69
N VAL A 256 -5.02 27.53 26.47
CA VAL A 256 -4.01 26.98 25.58
C VAL A 256 -2.87 27.97 25.39
N LYS A 257 -1.66 27.45 25.22
CA LYS A 257 -0.46 28.22 24.86
C LYS A 257 -0.29 28.27 23.35
N ALA A 258 0.54 29.20 22.88
CA ALA A 258 1.00 29.15 21.50
C ALA A 258 1.76 27.83 21.25
N GLU A 259 1.55 27.23 20.09
CA GLU A 259 2.07 25.93 19.64
C GLU A 259 1.58 24.72 20.45
N GLU A 260 0.56 24.88 21.30
CA GLU A 260 -0.09 23.75 21.96
C GLU A 260 -1.06 23.03 21.00
N VAL A 261 -1.12 21.71 21.09
CA VAL A 261 -1.98 20.88 20.25
C VAL A 261 -3.45 21.07 20.65
N LEU A 262 -4.28 21.44 19.68
CA LEU A 262 -5.73 21.63 19.83
C LEU A 262 -6.52 20.40 19.38
N ALA A 263 -6.04 19.73 18.33
CA ALA A 263 -6.67 18.52 17.79
C ALA A 263 -5.63 17.52 17.29
N ASP A 264 -5.89 16.25 17.58
CA ASP A 264 -5.15 15.10 17.04
C ASP A 264 -5.52 14.83 15.59
N GLY A 265 -4.58 14.27 14.84
CA GLY A 265 -4.80 13.71 13.51
C GLY A 265 -5.20 12.23 13.55
N SER A 266 -5.09 11.55 12.40
CA SER A 266 -5.47 10.14 12.27
C SER A 266 -4.51 9.16 12.93
N SER A 267 -3.25 9.55 13.10
CA SER A 267 -2.19 8.72 13.67
C SER A 267 -1.57 9.36 14.90
N THR A 268 -2.36 10.12 15.66
CA THR A 268 -1.91 10.74 16.91
C THR A 268 -2.88 10.51 18.07
N ASP A 269 -2.34 10.55 19.28
CA ASP A 269 -3.06 10.47 20.55
C ASP A 269 -2.42 11.48 21.51
N GLN A 270 -3.17 12.50 21.92
CA GLN A 270 -2.74 13.60 22.79
C GLN A 270 -1.50 14.34 22.28
N GLY A 271 -1.37 14.51 20.96
CA GLY A 271 -0.24 15.16 20.30
C GLY A 271 0.98 14.26 20.09
N GLU A 272 0.95 12.99 20.50
CA GLU A 272 2.00 12.01 20.24
C GLU A 272 1.66 11.10 19.07
N LEU A 273 2.67 10.64 18.32
CA LEU A 273 2.49 9.71 17.23
C LEU A 273 2.01 8.33 17.73
N ALA A 274 0.87 7.89 17.21
CA ALA A 274 0.20 6.64 17.56
C ALA A 274 -0.04 5.78 16.29
N LEU A 275 0.85 4.82 16.05
CA LEU A 275 0.85 3.95 14.86
C LEU A 275 0.23 2.56 15.08
N GLY A 276 -0.15 2.23 16.31
CA GLY A 276 -0.55 0.88 16.70
C GLY A 276 -1.33 0.86 18.02
N ALA A 277 -1.31 -0.29 18.68
CA ALA A 277 -1.96 -0.50 19.96
C ALA A 277 -1.04 -1.25 20.95
N ASN A 278 -1.23 -1.00 22.24
CA ASN A 278 -0.51 -1.69 23.31
C ASN A 278 -1.22 -3.00 23.64
N LEU A 279 -0.61 -4.14 23.32
CA LEU A 279 -1.22 -5.46 23.45
C LEU A 279 -0.48 -6.33 24.47
N LEU A 280 -1.22 -7.14 25.25
CA LEU A 280 -0.63 -8.11 26.16
C LEU A 280 -0.12 -9.32 25.35
N VAL A 281 1.19 -9.48 25.28
CA VAL A 281 1.87 -10.51 24.49
C VAL A 281 2.35 -11.65 25.38
N ALA A 282 2.25 -12.88 24.89
CA ALA A 282 2.93 -14.05 25.42
C ALA A 282 3.89 -14.67 24.40
N PHE A 283 5.11 -15.00 24.84
CA PHE A 283 6.11 -15.69 24.02
C PHE A 283 6.11 -17.19 24.27
N MET A 284 5.28 -17.92 23.51
CA MET A 284 5.21 -19.38 23.56
C MET A 284 4.73 -19.96 22.23
N PRO A 285 5.15 -21.18 21.84
CA PRO A 285 4.49 -21.90 20.76
C PRO A 285 3.04 -22.23 21.17
N PHE A 286 2.10 -22.08 20.23
CA PHE A 286 0.68 -22.29 20.49
C PHE A 286 0.06 -23.15 19.39
N GLU A 287 -0.09 -24.45 19.68
CA GLU A 287 -0.76 -25.46 18.83
C GLU A 287 -0.30 -25.49 17.35
N GLY A 288 0.89 -24.96 17.03
CA GLY A 288 1.38 -24.81 15.67
C GLY A 288 0.77 -23.64 14.89
N TYR A 289 -0.20 -22.91 15.45
CA TYR A 289 -0.79 -21.75 14.79
C TYR A 289 0.22 -20.61 14.62
N ASN A 290 1.14 -20.42 15.55
CA ASN A 290 2.23 -19.45 15.43
C ASN A 290 3.54 -20.07 14.90
N PHE A 291 3.45 -21.09 14.03
CA PHE A 291 4.62 -21.67 13.39
C PHE A 291 5.36 -20.61 12.53
N GLU A 292 6.69 -20.65 12.57
CA GLU A 292 7.57 -19.62 11.99
C GLU A 292 7.20 -18.21 12.49
N ASP A 293 6.68 -17.37 11.60
CA ASP A 293 6.32 -15.97 11.82
C ASP A 293 4.81 -15.73 11.95
N ALA A 294 4.01 -16.79 11.96
CA ALA A 294 2.58 -16.64 12.12
C ALA A 294 2.23 -16.06 13.50
N ILE A 295 1.19 -15.23 13.53
CA ILE A 295 0.72 -14.56 14.75
C ILE A 295 -0.66 -15.07 15.10
N VAL A 296 -0.86 -15.38 16.38
CA VAL A 296 -2.18 -15.71 16.94
C VAL A 296 -2.68 -14.52 17.73
N ILE A 297 -3.93 -14.13 17.50
CA ILE A 297 -4.57 -13.03 18.22
C ILE A 297 -5.87 -13.46 18.89
N SER A 298 -6.23 -12.76 19.96
CA SER A 298 -7.51 -12.91 20.65
C SER A 298 -8.64 -12.30 19.84
N GLU A 299 -9.80 -12.97 19.83
CA GLU A 299 -11.06 -12.45 19.28
C GLU A 299 -11.48 -11.13 19.93
N ARG A 300 -11.03 -10.84 21.16
CA ARG A 300 -11.23 -9.55 21.84
C ARG A 300 -10.86 -8.37 20.95
N LEU A 301 -9.75 -8.47 20.23
CA LEU A 301 -9.25 -7.40 19.36
C LEU A 301 -10.20 -7.08 18.20
N VAL A 302 -11.01 -8.06 17.78
CA VAL A 302 -12.05 -7.93 16.75
C VAL A 302 -13.34 -7.37 17.35
N LYS A 303 -13.73 -7.82 18.55
CA LYS A 303 -14.95 -7.38 19.24
C LYS A 303 -14.86 -5.92 19.68
N GLU A 304 -13.73 -5.52 20.25
CA GLU A 304 -13.49 -4.17 20.76
C GLU A 304 -12.94 -3.20 19.71
N ASP A 305 -12.81 -3.63 18.45
CA ASP A 305 -12.34 -2.81 17.32
C ASP A 305 -10.94 -2.19 17.51
N VAL A 306 -10.09 -2.85 18.30
CA VAL A 306 -8.77 -2.36 18.71
C VAL A 306 -7.86 -2.09 17.52
N LEU A 307 -7.84 -3.04 16.57
CA LEU A 307 -7.04 -2.97 15.33
C LEU A 307 -7.93 -2.69 14.11
N SER A 308 -9.08 -2.04 14.31
CA SER A 308 -9.98 -1.67 13.21
C SER A 308 -9.53 -0.36 12.56
N SER A 309 -9.55 -0.32 11.23
CA SER A 309 -9.17 0.84 10.42
C SER A 309 -10.29 1.23 9.46
N ILE A 310 -10.30 2.48 9.01
CA ILE A 310 -11.24 2.98 8.00
C ILE A 310 -10.46 3.22 6.71
N HIS A 311 -10.95 2.65 5.62
CA HIS A 311 -10.40 2.83 4.27
C HIS A 311 -11.43 3.50 3.39
N ILE A 312 -11.01 4.51 2.63
CA ILE A 312 -11.88 5.28 1.75
C ILE A 312 -11.41 5.05 0.32
N HIS A 313 -12.29 4.45 -0.47
CA HIS A 313 -12.10 4.21 -1.89
C HIS A 313 -12.80 5.31 -2.69
N GLU A 314 -12.17 5.72 -3.77
CA GLU A 314 -12.68 6.71 -4.70
C GLU A 314 -12.92 6.01 -6.02
N TYR A 315 -14.18 6.00 -6.44
CA TYR A 315 -14.57 5.49 -7.75
C TYR A 315 -14.97 6.66 -8.62
N GLU A 316 -14.46 6.67 -9.85
CA GLU A 316 -14.68 7.75 -10.80
C GLU A 316 -15.23 7.16 -12.10
N ILE A 317 -16.20 7.86 -12.68
CA ILE A 317 -16.65 7.61 -14.05
C ILE A 317 -16.97 8.91 -14.76
N ASP A 318 -16.56 8.99 -16.02
CA ASP A 318 -16.85 10.09 -16.91
C ASP A 318 -17.89 9.71 -17.98
N ALA A 319 -18.66 10.70 -18.39
CA ALA A 319 -19.52 10.67 -19.56
C ALA A 319 -18.91 11.56 -20.65
N ARG A 320 -18.64 10.94 -21.80
CA ARG A 320 -17.90 11.55 -22.91
C ARG A 320 -18.68 11.59 -24.22
N SER A 321 -18.31 12.50 -25.10
CA SER A 321 -18.79 12.52 -26.48
C SER A 321 -18.13 11.41 -27.29
N THR A 322 -18.94 10.49 -27.84
CA THR A 322 -18.48 9.42 -28.73
C THR A 322 -18.83 9.73 -30.18
N LYS A 323 -18.30 8.94 -31.13
CA LYS A 323 -18.64 9.07 -32.55
C LYS A 323 -20.13 8.84 -32.84
N LEU A 324 -20.81 8.06 -32.00
CA LEU A 324 -22.21 7.66 -32.19
C LEU A 324 -23.18 8.53 -31.38
N GLY A 325 -22.68 9.47 -30.59
CA GLY A 325 -23.46 10.32 -29.69
C GLY A 325 -22.80 10.49 -28.32
N ASP A 326 -23.40 11.31 -27.48
CA ASP A 326 -22.90 11.54 -26.12
C ASP A 326 -23.28 10.39 -25.20
N GLU A 327 -22.36 10.01 -24.30
CA GLU A 327 -22.71 9.16 -23.17
C GLU A 327 -23.54 9.95 -22.16
N GLU A 328 -24.53 9.29 -21.55
CA GLU A 328 -25.43 9.92 -20.59
C GLU A 328 -25.37 9.21 -19.24
N ILE A 329 -25.29 10.00 -18.16
CA ILE A 329 -25.48 9.52 -16.79
C ILE A 329 -26.98 9.57 -16.50
N THR A 330 -27.57 8.40 -16.29
CA THR A 330 -29.02 8.27 -16.13
C THR A 330 -29.41 7.06 -15.30
N ARG A 331 -30.55 7.17 -14.60
CA ARG A 331 -31.20 6.05 -13.92
C ARG A 331 -31.84 5.05 -14.90
N ASP A 332 -32.11 5.48 -16.13
CA ASP A 332 -32.85 4.70 -17.13
C ASP A 332 -31.96 3.67 -17.87
N ILE A 333 -31.48 2.66 -17.12
CA ILE A 333 -30.53 1.65 -17.62
C ILE A 333 -31.30 0.45 -18.20
N PRO A 334 -31.03 0.02 -19.45
CA PRO A 334 -31.70 -1.12 -20.05
C PRO A 334 -31.42 -2.43 -19.32
N ASN A 335 -32.40 -3.34 -19.29
CA ASN A 335 -32.28 -4.71 -18.75
C ASN A 335 -31.86 -4.79 -17.27
N ARG A 336 -32.14 -3.75 -16.48
CA ARG A 336 -31.92 -3.72 -15.02
C ARG A 336 -33.25 -3.82 -14.26
N SER A 337 -33.24 -4.51 -13.13
CA SER A 337 -34.41 -4.58 -12.24
C SER A 337 -34.53 -3.31 -11.39
N GLU A 338 -35.76 -2.94 -11.01
CA GLU A 338 -36.03 -1.83 -10.07
C GLU A 338 -35.30 -2.00 -8.73
N GLU A 339 -35.11 -3.26 -8.28
CA GLU A 339 -34.38 -3.55 -7.05
C GLU A 339 -32.90 -3.16 -7.15
N SER A 340 -32.28 -3.35 -8.31
CA SER A 340 -30.88 -2.94 -8.54
C SER A 340 -30.71 -1.42 -8.62
N LEU A 341 -31.79 -0.68 -8.90
CA LEU A 341 -31.78 0.78 -9.04
C LEU A 341 -32.27 1.50 -7.78
N LYS A 342 -32.63 0.76 -6.72
CA LYS A 342 -33.28 1.30 -5.51
C LYS A 342 -32.45 2.37 -4.77
N ASP A 343 -31.12 2.27 -4.85
CA ASP A 343 -30.17 3.13 -4.15
C ASP A 343 -29.66 4.29 -5.02
N LEU A 344 -30.06 4.34 -6.30
CA LEU A 344 -29.74 5.43 -7.21
C LEU A 344 -30.77 6.57 -7.08
N ASP A 345 -30.28 7.81 -7.17
CA ASP A 345 -31.09 9.01 -7.28
C ASP A 345 -31.73 9.14 -8.68
N ASP A 346 -32.51 10.21 -8.89
CA ASP A 346 -33.21 10.44 -10.16
C ASP A 346 -32.26 10.66 -11.35
N ARG A 347 -30.99 10.98 -11.10
CA ARG A 347 -29.94 11.12 -12.12
C ARG A 347 -29.20 9.80 -12.38
N GLY A 348 -29.44 8.77 -11.59
CA GLY A 348 -28.73 7.50 -11.68
C GLY A 348 -27.45 7.45 -10.85
N VAL A 349 -27.26 8.34 -9.88
CA VAL A 349 -26.10 8.37 -8.99
C VAL A 349 -26.48 7.82 -7.61
N VAL A 350 -25.64 6.99 -7.00
CA VAL A 350 -25.91 6.40 -5.69
C VAL A 350 -26.08 7.46 -4.61
N ARG A 351 -27.08 7.27 -3.74
CA ARG A 351 -27.34 8.18 -2.61
C ARG A 351 -26.30 8.06 -1.49
N ILE A 352 -25.96 9.20 -0.88
CA ILE A 352 -25.09 9.24 0.30
C ILE A 352 -25.75 8.45 1.45
N GLY A 353 -24.96 7.61 2.10
CA GLY A 353 -25.39 6.74 3.19
C GLY A 353 -25.90 5.37 2.75
N ALA A 354 -26.00 5.07 1.45
CA ALA A 354 -26.28 3.73 0.97
C ALA A 354 -25.14 2.76 1.32
N GLU A 355 -25.50 1.54 1.71
CA GLU A 355 -24.55 0.43 1.84
C GLU A 355 -24.48 -0.30 0.51
N VAL A 356 -23.28 -0.39 -0.05
CA VAL A 356 -23.03 -0.98 -1.36
C VAL A 356 -22.11 -2.18 -1.22
N SER A 357 -22.41 -3.22 -1.99
CA SER A 357 -21.66 -4.47 -2.07
C SER A 357 -21.10 -4.68 -3.48
N SER A 358 -20.21 -5.66 -3.62
CA SER A 358 -19.63 -6.00 -4.92
C SER A 358 -20.69 -6.25 -5.99
N GLY A 359 -20.55 -5.57 -7.13
CA GLY A 359 -21.49 -5.65 -8.25
C GLY A 359 -22.63 -4.64 -8.24
N ASP A 360 -22.87 -3.94 -7.11
CA ASP A 360 -23.87 -2.90 -7.03
C ASP A 360 -23.51 -1.69 -7.91
N LEU A 361 -24.53 -0.99 -8.40
CA LEU A 361 -24.38 0.20 -9.24
C LEU A 361 -24.05 1.42 -8.38
N LEU A 362 -22.97 2.12 -8.72
CA LEU A 362 -22.61 3.41 -8.13
C LEU A 362 -23.13 4.57 -8.99
N VAL A 363 -22.96 4.47 -10.30
CA VAL A 363 -23.38 5.49 -11.26
C VAL A 363 -23.89 4.79 -12.51
N GLY A 364 -25.15 5.03 -12.84
CA GLY A 364 -25.79 4.58 -14.08
C GLY A 364 -25.25 5.36 -15.26
N LYS A 365 -24.65 4.65 -16.22
CA LYS A 365 -24.13 5.23 -17.45
C LYS A 365 -24.57 4.40 -18.66
N VAL A 366 -25.03 5.08 -19.69
CA VAL A 366 -25.42 4.48 -20.96
C VAL A 366 -24.60 5.06 -22.11
N THR A 367 -24.09 4.19 -22.98
CA THR A 367 -23.31 4.56 -24.16
C THR A 367 -24.10 4.22 -25.43
N PRO A 368 -24.26 5.15 -26.40
CA PRO A 368 -24.92 4.87 -27.67
C PRO A 368 -24.26 3.71 -28.43
N LYS A 369 -25.07 2.81 -28.99
CA LYS A 369 -24.66 1.62 -29.75
C LYS A 369 -25.26 1.67 -31.16
N GLY A 370 -24.44 1.46 -32.19
CA GLY A 370 -24.89 1.40 -33.59
C GLY A 370 -25.66 0.11 -33.93
N GLU A 371 -26.50 0.14 -34.98
CA GLU A 371 -27.32 -1.00 -35.41
C GLU A 371 -26.52 -2.22 -35.88
N THR A 372 -25.28 -2.04 -36.33
CA THR A 372 -24.43 -3.11 -36.90
C THR A 372 -23.83 -4.04 -35.86
N GLU A 373 -23.76 -3.65 -34.59
CA GLU A 373 -23.10 -4.41 -33.51
C GLU A 373 -23.99 -5.46 -32.82
N LEU A 374 -25.17 -5.78 -33.38
CA LEU A 374 -26.06 -6.79 -32.83
C LEU A 374 -25.76 -8.16 -33.43
N THR A 375 -25.57 -9.15 -32.57
CA THR A 375 -25.40 -10.54 -33.01
C THR A 375 -26.71 -11.05 -33.64
N ALA A 376 -26.63 -12.09 -34.47
CA ALA A 376 -27.81 -12.66 -35.13
C ALA A 376 -28.85 -13.15 -34.09
N GLU A 377 -28.39 -13.67 -32.96
CA GLU A 377 -29.19 -14.12 -31.83
C GLU A 377 -29.89 -12.94 -31.15
N GLU A 378 -29.18 -11.84 -30.88
CA GLU A 378 -29.78 -10.62 -30.31
C GLU A 378 -30.84 -10.03 -31.24
N LYS A 379 -30.60 -10.02 -32.56
CA LYS A 379 -31.58 -9.61 -33.58
C LYS A 379 -32.83 -10.51 -33.55
N LEU A 380 -32.64 -11.82 -33.42
CA LEU A 380 -33.75 -12.77 -33.33
C LEU A 380 -34.56 -12.59 -32.05
N ILE A 381 -33.92 -12.47 -30.89
CA ILE A 381 -34.58 -12.22 -29.60
C ILE A 381 -35.42 -10.94 -29.70
N ARG A 382 -34.88 -9.86 -30.27
CA ARG A 382 -35.60 -8.61 -30.50
C ARG A 382 -36.83 -8.81 -31.39
N ALA A 383 -36.70 -9.56 -32.48
CA ALA A 383 -37.82 -9.84 -33.38
C ALA A 383 -38.94 -10.63 -32.69
N ILE A 384 -38.59 -11.54 -31.78
CA ILE A 384 -39.53 -12.36 -31.00
C ILE A 384 -40.24 -11.51 -29.93
N PHE A 385 -39.50 -10.75 -29.14
CA PHE A 385 -40.05 -10.02 -27.98
C PHE A 385 -40.63 -8.64 -28.32
N LYS A 386 -40.43 -8.13 -29.55
CA LYS A 386 -40.88 -6.80 -30.00
C LYS A 386 -40.48 -5.67 -29.04
N GLU A 387 -39.35 -5.82 -28.35
CA GLU A 387 -38.82 -4.77 -27.49
C GLU A 387 -38.43 -3.57 -28.36
N LYS A 388 -38.93 -2.38 -28.01
CA LYS A 388 -38.52 -1.14 -28.68
C LYS A 388 -37.02 -0.96 -28.46
N ALA A 389 -36.28 -0.76 -29.55
CA ALA A 389 -34.85 -0.52 -29.49
C ALA A 389 -34.54 0.63 -28.53
N ARG A 390 -33.84 0.33 -27.45
CA ARG A 390 -32.97 1.32 -26.82
C ARG A 390 -31.58 1.09 -27.40
N GLU A 391 -31.13 2.06 -28.18
CA GLU A 391 -29.84 2.05 -28.91
C GLU A 391 -28.67 2.35 -27.97
N VAL A 392 -28.71 1.83 -26.73
CA VAL A 392 -27.71 2.15 -25.71
C VAL A 392 -27.26 0.88 -24.98
N ARG A 393 -25.98 0.88 -24.61
CA ARG A 393 -25.33 -0.17 -23.83
C ARG A 393 -25.10 0.30 -22.40
N ASP A 394 -25.32 -0.58 -21.43
CA ASP A 394 -24.95 -0.36 -20.03
C ASP A 394 -23.42 -0.35 -19.87
N THR A 395 -22.87 0.82 -19.54
CA THR A 395 -21.46 1.07 -19.22
C THR A 395 -21.31 1.67 -17.82
N SER A 396 -22.28 1.37 -16.95
CA SER A 396 -22.38 1.91 -15.59
C SER A 396 -21.19 1.54 -14.71
N LEU A 397 -20.87 2.44 -13.78
CA LEU A 397 -19.88 2.21 -12.73
C LEU A 397 -20.45 1.25 -11.69
N LYS A 398 -19.71 0.17 -11.43
CA LYS A 398 -20.07 -0.85 -10.44
C LYS A 398 -18.99 -0.96 -9.37
N VAL A 399 -19.38 -1.36 -8.18
CA VAL A 399 -18.43 -1.70 -7.11
C VAL A 399 -17.59 -2.91 -7.54
N PRO A 400 -16.24 -2.82 -7.51
CA PRO A 400 -15.37 -3.94 -7.87
C PRO A 400 -15.54 -5.19 -6.98
N HIS A 401 -14.91 -6.28 -7.40
CA HIS A 401 -14.90 -7.53 -6.64
C HIS A 401 -14.15 -7.43 -5.31
N GLY A 402 -14.78 -7.90 -4.22
CA GLY A 402 -14.20 -7.87 -2.87
C GLY A 402 -14.29 -6.51 -2.18
N GLU A 403 -14.87 -5.51 -2.84
CA GLU A 403 -15.06 -4.16 -2.31
C GLU A 403 -16.52 -3.91 -1.93
N GLY A 404 -16.73 -2.86 -1.14
CA GLY A 404 -18.01 -2.52 -0.55
C GLY A 404 -17.84 -1.65 0.68
N GLY A 405 -18.94 -1.09 1.16
CA GLY A 405 -18.94 -0.17 2.29
C GLY A 405 -20.10 0.79 2.22
N LYS A 406 -19.95 1.93 2.89
CA LYS A 406 -20.97 2.97 2.94
C LYS A 406 -20.53 4.15 2.08
N VAL A 407 -21.43 4.65 1.23
CA VAL A 407 -21.20 5.87 0.46
C VAL A 407 -21.17 7.05 1.43
N ILE A 408 -20.04 7.77 1.49
CA ILE A 408 -19.85 8.90 2.41
C ILE A 408 -19.98 10.25 1.72
N ASP A 409 -19.61 10.33 0.44
CA ASP A 409 -19.62 11.58 -0.32
C ASP A 409 -19.73 11.27 -1.83
N VAL A 410 -20.33 12.20 -2.56
CA VAL A 410 -20.49 12.14 -4.01
C VAL A 410 -20.23 13.53 -4.58
N LYS A 411 -19.28 13.63 -5.50
CA LYS A 411 -18.94 14.86 -6.20
C LYS A 411 -19.25 14.72 -7.67
N THR A 412 -20.06 15.65 -8.18
CA THR A 412 -20.41 15.74 -9.60
C THR A 412 -19.79 17.01 -10.15
N PHE A 413 -19.11 16.90 -11.28
CA PHE A 413 -18.56 18.01 -12.05
C PHE A 413 -19.21 18.00 -13.43
N SER A 414 -19.59 19.17 -13.93
CA SER A 414 -20.25 19.29 -15.24
C SER A 414 -19.65 20.43 -16.04
N ARG A 415 -19.43 20.18 -17.32
CA ARG A 415 -18.99 21.21 -18.28
C ARG A 415 -20.00 22.36 -18.36
N GLU A 416 -21.29 22.05 -18.26
CA GLU A 416 -22.35 23.07 -18.28
C GLU A 416 -22.32 23.97 -17.05
N ALA A 417 -21.85 23.45 -15.91
CA ALA A 417 -21.67 24.20 -14.67
C ALA A 417 -20.40 25.09 -14.68
N GLY A 418 -19.59 25.01 -15.73
CA GLY A 418 -18.33 25.76 -15.86
C GLY A 418 -17.14 25.09 -15.20
N ASP A 419 -17.23 23.80 -14.86
CA ASP A 419 -16.10 23.03 -14.32
C ASP A 419 -15.05 22.73 -15.42
N ASP A 420 -13.78 22.75 -15.03
CA ASP A 420 -12.68 22.41 -15.93
C ASP A 420 -12.57 20.89 -16.10
N LEU A 421 -13.04 20.39 -17.23
CA LEU A 421 -13.05 18.97 -17.59
C LEU A 421 -12.23 18.71 -18.85
N SER A 422 -11.61 17.54 -18.93
CA SER A 422 -10.83 17.11 -20.10
C SER A 422 -11.65 17.22 -21.40
N PRO A 423 -11.02 17.58 -22.54
CA PRO A 423 -11.72 17.72 -23.81
C PRO A 423 -12.56 16.48 -24.15
N GLY A 424 -13.83 16.70 -24.51
CA GLY A 424 -14.77 15.63 -24.83
C GLY A 424 -15.47 14.98 -23.63
N VAL A 425 -15.12 15.36 -22.39
CA VAL A 425 -15.86 14.95 -21.18
C VAL A 425 -16.92 16.01 -20.86
N ASN A 426 -18.17 15.56 -20.71
CA ASN A 426 -19.34 16.39 -20.42
C ASN A 426 -19.66 16.42 -18.92
N GLU A 427 -19.61 15.26 -18.27
CA GLU A 427 -19.88 15.09 -16.85
C GLU A 427 -18.88 14.11 -16.22
N LEU A 428 -18.49 14.38 -14.98
CA LEU A 428 -17.62 13.53 -14.19
C LEU A 428 -18.22 13.31 -12.81
N VAL A 429 -18.40 12.05 -12.42
CA VAL A 429 -18.93 11.70 -11.09
C VAL A 429 -17.89 10.91 -10.31
N ARG A 430 -17.60 11.38 -9.10
CA ARG A 430 -16.74 10.73 -8.11
C ARG A 430 -17.58 10.28 -6.92
N VAL A 431 -17.48 9.01 -6.57
CA VAL A 431 -18.17 8.40 -5.44
C VAL A 431 -17.14 7.92 -4.42
N TYR A 432 -17.25 8.41 -3.19
CA TYR A 432 -16.39 8.01 -2.07
C TYR A 432 -17.10 6.96 -1.22
N VAL A 433 -16.50 5.79 -1.10
CA VAL A 433 -17.03 4.66 -0.31
C VAL A 433 -16.08 4.35 0.83
N ALA A 434 -16.58 4.44 2.06
CA ALA A 434 -15.81 4.10 3.26
C ALA A 434 -16.12 2.67 3.73
N LYS A 435 -15.07 1.89 3.96
CA LYS A 435 -15.13 0.54 4.55
C LYS A 435 -14.45 0.54 5.91
N LYS A 436 -15.19 0.13 6.95
CA LYS A 436 -14.59 -0.25 8.24
C LYS A 436 -13.99 -1.64 8.10
N ARG A 437 -12.68 -1.75 8.20
CA ARG A 437 -11.94 -3.02 8.13
C ARG A 437 -11.49 -3.44 9.53
N LYS A 438 -12.16 -4.47 10.05
CA LYS A 438 -11.68 -5.19 11.23
C LYS A 438 -10.41 -5.94 10.91
N ILE A 439 -9.67 -6.35 11.94
CA ILE A 439 -8.52 -7.24 11.76
C ILE A 439 -9.02 -8.64 11.34
N ALA A 440 -8.36 -9.25 10.36
CA ALA A 440 -8.73 -10.55 9.81
C ALA A 440 -7.54 -11.53 9.73
N GLU A 441 -7.84 -12.82 9.62
CA GLU A 441 -6.83 -13.84 9.31
C GLU A 441 -6.19 -13.51 7.93
N GLY A 442 -4.87 -13.52 7.86
CA GLY A 442 -4.09 -13.11 6.69
C GLY A 442 -3.60 -11.65 6.72
N ASP A 443 -4.17 -10.78 7.58
CA ASP A 443 -3.64 -9.43 7.76
C ASP A 443 -2.24 -9.47 8.37
N LYS A 444 -1.39 -8.51 7.97
CA LYS A 444 -0.01 -8.42 8.43
C LYS A 444 0.13 -7.49 9.64
N LEU A 445 0.70 -8.02 10.71
CA LEU A 445 1.10 -7.26 11.89
C LEU A 445 2.62 -7.18 12.00
N ALA A 446 3.11 -6.14 12.67
CA ALA A 446 4.52 -6.01 13.00
C ALA A 446 4.73 -5.26 14.32
N GLY A 447 5.85 -5.51 14.98
CA GLY A 447 6.37 -4.64 16.03
C GLY A 447 7.40 -3.64 15.49
N ARG A 448 7.86 -2.73 16.34
CA ARG A 448 8.89 -1.73 15.98
C ARG A 448 10.28 -2.32 15.76
N HIS A 449 10.51 -3.56 16.22
CA HIS A 449 11.80 -4.25 16.20
C HIS A 449 12.01 -5.15 14.97
N GLY A 450 11.25 -4.93 13.90
CA GLY A 450 11.35 -5.72 12.65
C GLY A 450 10.80 -7.15 12.74
N ASN A 451 10.17 -7.51 13.86
CA ASN A 451 9.32 -8.69 13.98
C ASN A 451 8.02 -8.44 13.20
N LYS A 452 7.69 -9.35 12.28
CA LYS A 452 6.53 -9.25 11.40
C LYS A 452 5.93 -10.62 11.17
N GLY A 453 4.64 -10.66 10.95
CA GLY A 453 3.90 -11.90 10.77
C GLY A 453 2.52 -11.66 10.16
N VAL A 454 1.94 -12.71 9.60
CA VAL A 454 0.53 -12.72 9.20
C VAL A 454 -0.28 -13.39 10.31
N ILE A 455 -1.50 -12.92 10.52
CA ILE A 455 -2.41 -13.56 11.47
C ILE A 455 -2.83 -14.90 10.88
N SER A 456 -2.47 -15.99 11.53
CA SER A 456 -2.88 -17.34 11.12
C SER A 456 -4.19 -17.78 11.74
N LYS A 457 -4.46 -17.31 12.96
CA LYS A 457 -5.65 -17.69 13.72
C LYS A 457 -6.11 -16.56 14.63
N ILE A 458 -7.41 -16.29 14.57
CA ILE A 458 -8.12 -15.54 15.60
C ILE A 458 -8.78 -16.56 16.53
N VAL A 459 -8.41 -16.54 17.80
CA VAL A 459 -8.81 -17.54 18.81
C VAL A 459 -9.85 -16.91 19.75
N PRO A 460 -10.95 -17.62 20.09
CA PRO A 460 -11.90 -17.16 21.10
C PRO A 460 -11.22 -16.79 22.42
N GLU A 461 -11.75 -15.79 23.11
CA GLU A 461 -11.15 -15.24 24.34
C GLU A 461 -10.97 -16.29 25.44
N GLU A 462 -11.94 -17.21 25.55
CA GLU A 462 -11.94 -18.31 26.51
C GLU A 462 -10.88 -19.39 26.22
N ASP A 463 -10.44 -19.51 24.95
CA ASP A 463 -9.46 -20.49 24.52
C ASP A 463 -8.03 -19.96 24.59
N MET A 464 -7.86 -18.64 24.70
CA MET A 464 -6.56 -18.00 24.82
C MET A 464 -5.85 -18.38 26.13
N PRO A 465 -4.50 -18.48 26.12
CA PRO A 465 -3.74 -18.56 27.36
C PRO A 465 -4.08 -17.38 28.28
N PHE A 466 -4.33 -17.66 29.55
CA PHE A 466 -4.74 -16.63 30.51
C PHE A 466 -3.88 -16.64 31.78
N LEU A 467 -3.84 -15.49 32.45
CA LEU A 467 -3.09 -15.22 33.67
C LEU A 467 -3.80 -15.78 34.92
N GLU A 468 -3.11 -15.81 36.07
CA GLU A 468 -3.69 -16.28 37.35
C GLU A 468 -4.90 -15.45 37.83
N ASP A 469 -5.04 -14.21 37.35
CA ASP A 469 -6.20 -13.35 37.63
C ASP A 469 -7.36 -13.54 36.63
N GLY A 470 -7.22 -14.44 35.66
CA GLY A 470 -8.23 -14.71 34.64
C GLY A 470 -8.11 -13.86 33.37
N ARG A 471 -7.19 -12.88 33.29
CA ARG A 471 -7.02 -12.07 32.08
C ARG A 471 -6.41 -12.89 30.94
N PRO A 472 -7.06 -13.00 29.76
CA PRO A 472 -6.47 -13.64 28.59
C PRO A 472 -5.40 -12.74 27.96
N VAL A 473 -4.40 -13.37 27.32
CA VAL A 473 -3.42 -12.63 26.51
C VAL A 473 -4.03 -12.19 25.19
N ASP A 474 -3.55 -11.08 24.62
CA ASP A 474 -4.05 -10.54 23.35
C ASP A 474 -3.39 -11.19 22.15
N VAL A 475 -2.08 -11.44 22.24
CA VAL A 475 -1.27 -11.93 21.12
C VAL A 475 -0.30 -12.99 21.62
N VAL A 476 -0.14 -14.07 20.85
CA VAL A 476 0.86 -15.09 21.12
C VAL A 476 1.91 -15.10 20.00
N LEU A 477 3.15 -14.81 20.36
CA LEU A 477 4.30 -14.79 19.45
C LEU A 477 5.20 -15.99 19.67
N ASN A 478 5.82 -16.47 18.59
CA ASN A 478 6.75 -17.57 18.64
C ASN A 478 8.11 -17.13 19.22
N PRO A 479 8.61 -17.73 20.31
CA PRO A 479 9.89 -17.35 20.89
C PRO A 479 11.10 -17.72 20.02
N LEU A 480 10.98 -18.69 19.11
CA LEU A 480 12.10 -19.20 18.30
C LEU A 480 12.64 -18.15 17.30
N GLY A 481 11.77 -17.22 16.88
CA GLY A 481 12.16 -16.14 15.97
C GLY A 481 13.03 -15.07 16.62
N VAL A 482 13.05 -14.94 17.95
CA VAL A 482 13.73 -13.83 18.63
C VAL A 482 15.27 -13.99 18.60
N PRO A 483 15.86 -15.12 19.03
CA PRO A 483 17.32 -15.24 19.09
C PRO A 483 17.97 -15.30 17.71
N SER A 484 17.32 -15.95 16.74
CA SER A 484 17.86 -16.09 15.37
C SER A 484 17.93 -14.76 14.60
N ARG A 485 17.17 -13.75 15.06
CA ARG A 485 17.04 -12.44 14.41
C ARG A 485 17.76 -11.33 15.17
N MET A 486 18.29 -11.63 16.35
CA MET A 486 19.04 -10.69 17.17
C MET A 486 18.28 -9.36 17.40
N ASN A 487 16.97 -9.43 17.63
CA ASN A 487 16.12 -8.28 17.93
C ASN A 487 15.52 -8.40 19.34
N ILE A 488 16.42 -8.39 20.32
CA ILE A 488 16.12 -8.60 21.75
C ILE A 488 15.34 -7.41 22.32
N GLY A 489 15.43 -6.23 21.69
CA GLY A 489 14.69 -5.03 22.08
C GLY A 489 13.19 -5.27 22.28
N GLN A 490 12.56 -6.19 21.52
CA GLN A 490 11.15 -6.52 21.70
C GLN A 490 10.84 -7.18 23.06
N ILE A 491 11.79 -7.92 23.64
CA ILE A 491 11.65 -8.55 24.95
C ILE A 491 11.83 -7.50 26.05
N LEU A 492 12.79 -6.58 25.88
CA LEU A 492 12.98 -5.46 26.80
C LEU A 492 11.76 -4.52 26.78
N GLU A 493 11.21 -4.22 25.60
CA GLU A 493 9.95 -3.49 25.43
C GLU A 493 8.81 -4.21 26.18
N THR A 494 8.69 -5.53 26.00
CA THR A 494 7.66 -6.35 26.67
C THR A 494 7.74 -6.23 28.20
N HIS A 495 8.94 -6.34 28.75
CA HIS A 495 9.18 -6.25 30.19
C HIS A 495 8.93 -4.85 30.74
N LEU A 496 9.51 -3.82 30.10
CA LEU A 496 9.32 -2.43 30.51
C LEU A 496 7.84 -2.01 30.37
N GLY A 497 7.18 -2.47 29.30
CA GLY A 497 5.77 -2.26 29.05
C GLY A 497 4.89 -2.84 30.15
N TRP A 498 5.25 -3.99 30.73
CA TRP A 498 4.55 -4.53 31.91
C TRP A 498 4.65 -3.60 33.12
N ALA A 499 5.86 -3.15 33.45
CA ALA A 499 6.09 -2.24 34.59
C ALA A 499 5.37 -0.90 34.39
N ALA A 500 5.44 -0.34 33.19
CA ALA A 500 4.81 0.92 32.84
C ALA A 500 3.26 0.82 32.83
N ALA A 501 2.69 -0.27 32.33
CA ALA A 501 1.25 -0.52 32.33
C ALA A 501 0.64 -0.64 33.75
N HIS A 502 1.44 -1.05 34.73
CA HIS A 502 1.00 -1.21 36.13
C HIS A 502 1.54 -0.10 37.05
N GLY A 503 1.90 1.05 36.49
CA GLY A 503 2.14 2.28 37.27
C GLY A 503 3.37 2.27 38.17
N VAL A 504 4.37 1.42 37.90
CA VAL A 504 5.63 1.35 38.68
C VAL A 504 6.35 2.70 38.73
N PHE A 505 6.21 3.49 37.66
CA PHE A 505 6.85 4.80 37.50
C PHE A 505 5.98 5.97 37.98
N ALA A 506 4.78 5.70 38.50
CA ALA A 506 3.93 6.75 39.05
C ALA A 506 4.51 7.28 40.38
N ASN A 507 4.69 8.61 40.47
CA ASN A 507 5.14 9.30 41.68
C ASN A 507 3.94 9.95 42.40
N GLY A 508 3.28 9.24 43.31
CA GLY A 508 2.16 9.78 44.12
C GLY A 508 0.79 9.76 43.41
N ASP A 509 -0.10 10.70 43.74
CA ASP A 509 -1.47 10.87 43.16
C ASP A 509 -1.46 11.44 41.71
N GLU A 510 -0.30 11.53 41.07
CA GLU A 510 -0.21 11.97 39.68
C GLU A 510 -0.70 10.85 38.74
N GLN A 511 -1.99 10.89 38.39
CA GLN A 511 -2.50 10.29 37.15
C GLN A 511 -1.93 11.08 35.96
N ASN A 512 -0.65 10.93 35.65
CA ASN A 512 -0.04 11.64 34.54
C ASN A 512 0.55 10.65 33.53
N GLY A 513 -0.34 10.14 32.70
CA GLY A 513 0.00 9.59 31.40
C GLY A 513 -1.10 10.00 30.43
N ARG A 514 -0.82 10.90 29.48
CA ARG A 514 -1.76 11.34 28.43
C ARG A 514 -1.98 10.26 27.36
N GLY A 515 -1.99 8.98 27.73
CA GLY A 515 -2.18 7.87 26.81
C GLY A 515 -3.54 7.22 27.00
N GLY A 516 -4.18 6.82 25.90
CA GLY A 516 -5.32 5.91 25.97
C GLY A 516 -5.02 4.69 26.85
N LYS A 517 -5.97 4.30 27.71
CA LYS A 517 -5.79 3.13 28.59
C LYS A 517 -5.61 1.86 27.75
N PRO A 518 -4.50 1.11 27.89
CA PRO A 518 -4.41 -0.24 27.35
C PRO A 518 -5.53 -1.09 27.92
N ILE A 519 -6.10 -1.97 27.11
CA ILE A 519 -7.32 -2.73 27.42
C ILE A 519 -7.18 -3.60 28.69
N ALA A 520 -5.95 -3.92 29.07
CA ALA A 520 -5.63 -4.74 30.24
C ALA A 520 -4.72 -4.05 31.27
N ALA A 521 -4.62 -2.72 31.27
CA ALA A 521 -3.77 -1.96 32.19
C ALA A 521 -4.60 -1.07 33.13
N ASP A 522 -4.42 -1.24 34.43
CA ASP A 522 -5.20 -0.54 35.45
C ASP A 522 -4.73 0.90 35.69
N ASN A 523 -3.42 1.17 35.51
CA ASN A 523 -2.81 2.49 35.76
C ASN A 523 -1.55 2.71 34.89
N PRO A 524 -1.70 2.90 33.56
CA PRO A 524 -0.55 3.06 32.67
C PRO A 524 0.17 4.39 32.93
N HIS A 525 1.48 4.34 33.10
CA HIS A 525 2.37 5.50 33.08
C HIS A 525 3.31 5.36 31.89
N PRO A 526 3.08 6.09 30.78
CA PRO A 526 3.99 6.09 29.63
C PRO A 526 5.41 6.44 30.05
N VAL A 527 6.39 5.80 29.42
CA VAL A 527 7.82 5.99 29.66
C VAL A 527 8.53 6.20 28.33
N ALA A 528 9.57 7.04 28.35
CA ALA A 528 10.44 7.25 27.22
C ALA A 528 11.78 6.57 27.46
N THR A 529 12.23 5.76 26.49
CA THR A 529 13.57 5.17 26.45
C THR A 529 14.25 5.63 25.16
N PRO A 530 14.96 6.78 25.18
CA PRO A 530 15.63 7.31 23.99
C PRO A 530 16.61 6.32 23.37
N VAL A 531 16.82 6.45 22.06
CA VAL A 531 17.75 5.61 21.32
C VAL A 531 19.20 5.88 21.76
N PHE A 532 19.95 4.84 22.11
CA PHE A 532 21.32 4.87 22.65
C PHE A 532 21.51 5.57 24.01
N ASP A 533 20.45 6.05 24.65
CA ASP A 533 20.46 6.70 25.99
C ASP A 533 19.24 6.26 26.82
N GLY A 534 18.78 5.04 26.54
CA GLY A 534 17.56 4.47 27.07
C GLY A 534 17.74 3.75 28.40
N ALA A 535 16.67 3.11 28.86
CA ALA A 535 16.70 2.23 30.00
C ALA A 535 17.70 1.08 29.75
N THR A 536 18.56 0.80 30.72
CA THR A 536 19.50 -0.32 30.65
C THR A 536 18.80 -1.63 31.02
N GLU A 537 19.46 -2.77 30.77
CA GLU A 537 18.98 -4.08 31.26
C GLU A 537 18.77 -4.07 32.79
N GLU A 538 19.60 -3.32 33.53
CA GLU A 538 19.50 -3.16 34.98
C GLU A 538 18.24 -2.37 35.38
N ASP A 539 17.96 -1.26 34.72
CA ASP A 539 16.77 -0.44 35.01
C ASP A 539 15.47 -1.22 34.76
N VAL A 540 15.40 -1.99 33.67
CA VAL A 540 14.23 -2.82 33.34
C VAL A 540 14.03 -3.92 34.38
N ASP A 541 15.12 -4.57 34.81
CA ASP A 541 15.09 -5.58 35.86
C ASP A 541 14.62 -4.99 37.20
N GLU A 542 15.17 -3.83 37.58
CA GLU A 542 14.79 -3.12 38.81
C GLU A 542 13.33 -2.67 38.80
N ALA A 543 12.81 -2.20 37.67
CA ALA A 543 11.41 -1.85 37.51
C ALA A 543 10.49 -3.06 37.75
N LEU A 544 10.86 -4.24 37.24
CA LEU A 544 10.12 -5.47 37.51
C LEU A 544 10.25 -5.94 38.96
N VAL A 545 11.43 -5.82 39.58
CA VAL A 545 11.61 -6.12 41.01
C VAL A 545 10.71 -5.21 41.87
N LYS A 546 10.69 -3.91 41.56
CA LYS A 546 9.85 -2.93 42.24
C LYS A 546 8.37 -3.29 42.11
N TRP A 547 7.91 -3.64 40.91
CA TRP A 547 6.54 -4.10 40.71
C TRP A 547 6.17 -5.29 41.61
N VAL A 548 7.03 -6.31 41.69
CA VAL A 548 6.81 -7.49 42.54
C VAL A 548 6.77 -7.12 44.02
N ALA A 549 7.59 -6.16 44.45
CA ALA A 549 7.63 -5.68 45.82
C ALA A 549 6.38 -4.88 46.20
N ASP A 550 5.90 -4.03 45.29
CA ASP A 550 4.72 -3.17 45.49
C ASP A 550 3.39 -3.96 45.44
N HIS A 551 3.40 -5.16 44.85
CA HIS A 551 2.21 -6.01 44.67
C HIS A 551 2.36 -7.42 45.29
N PRO A 552 2.60 -7.54 46.61
CA PRO A 552 2.83 -8.84 47.26
C PRO A 552 1.61 -9.77 47.22
N ASP A 553 0.40 -9.20 47.19
CA ASP A 553 -0.87 -9.91 47.17
C ASP A 553 -1.36 -10.22 45.74
N SER A 554 -0.61 -9.81 44.71
CA SER A 554 -1.01 -10.09 43.32
C SER A 554 -1.02 -11.59 43.04
N PRO A 555 -2.05 -12.11 42.34
CA PRO A 555 -2.06 -13.49 41.87
C PRO A 555 -0.94 -13.74 40.84
N ILE A 556 -0.45 -12.72 40.16
CA ILE A 556 0.59 -12.85 39.14
C ILE A 556 1.97 -12.85 39.81
N LYS A 557 2.68 -13.97 39.71
CA LYS A 557 4.01 -14.16 40.34
C LYS A 557 5.12 -14.36 39.32
N PHE A 558 5.90 -13.30 39.08
CA PHE A 558 7.16 -13.40 38.33
C PHE A 558 8.18 -14.25 39.08
N VAL A 559 9.03 -14.96 38.33
CA VAL A 559 10.21 -15.62 38.92
C VAL A 559 11.26 -14.55 39.23
N VAL A 560 11.54 -14.39 40.52
CA VAL A 560 12.60 -13.53 41.05
C VAL A 560 13.67 -14.39 41.71
N ASP A 561 14.92 -14.17 41.34
CA ASP A 561 16.12 -14.80 41.91
C ASP A 561 17.08 -13.71 42.40
N GLN A 562 17.02 -13.41 43.70
CA GLN A 562 17.84 -12.37 44.32
C GLN A 562 19.34 -12.67 44.34
N ASN A 563 19.74 -13.93 44.06
CA ASN A 563 21.14 -14.32 44.01
C ASN A 563 21.81 -13.97 42.67
N ARG A 564 21.02 -13.57 41.67
CA ARG A 564 21.54 -13.15 40.36
C ARG A 564 22.06 -11.71 40.40
N PRO A 565 23.02 -11.36 39.53
CA PRO A 565 23.49 -9.99 39.39
C PRO A 565 22.33 -9.06 38.98
N ALA A 566 22.52 -7.75 39.20
CA ALA A 566 21.62 -6.72 38.69
C ALA A 566 21.41 -6.87 37.17
N GLY A 567 20.21 -6.53 36.69
CA GLY A 567 19.81 -6.76 35.30
C GLY A 567 19.32 -8.16 34.98
N ARG A 568 19.33 -9.09 35.96
CA ARG A 568 18.97 -10.50 35.74
C ARG A 568 18.20 -11.14 36.90
N LYS A 569 17.70 -10.34 37.85
CA LYS A 569 17.00 -10.84 39.04
C LYS A 569 15.60 -11.35 38.70
N VAL A 570 14.92 -10.75 37.73
CA VAL A 570 13.56 -11.11 37.30
C VAL A 570 13.59 -11.68 35.89
N SER A 571 12.95 -12.83 35.71
CA SER A 571 12.90 -13.51 34.40
C SER A 571 11.90 -12.92 33.40
N GLY A 572 10.95 -12.09 33.86
CA GLY A 572 9.78 -11.66 33.09
C GLY A 572 8.76 -12.78 32.79
N LYS A 573 8.89 -13.94 33.44
CA LYS A 573 8.02 -15.11 33.22
C LYS A 573 6.98 -15.32 34.30
N VAL A 574 5.76 -15.65 33.89
CA VAL A 574 4.63 -16.00 34.77
C VAL A 574 4.05 -17.36 34.40
N ARG A 575 3.22 -17.91 35.27
CA ARG A 575 2.45 -19.12 34.96
C ARG A 575 1.19 -18.71 34.18
N LEU A 576 1.00 -19.34 33.03
CA LEU A 576 -0.22 -19.23 32.22
C LEU A 576 -1.05 -20.51 32.33
N PHE A 577 -2.34 -20.39 32.06
CA PHE A 577 -3.29 -21.49 32.02
C PHE A 577 -3.82 -21.64 30.61
N ASN A 578 -4.03 -22.89 30.20
CA ASN A 578 -4.59 -23.22 28.91
C ASN A 578 -6.11 -22.96 28.94
N GLY A 579 -6.60 -22.06 28.09
CA GLY A 579 -8.03 -21.71 28.01
C GLY A 579 -8.97 -22.90 27.77
N LYS A 580 -8.56 -23.84 26.90
CA LYS A 580 -9.38 -25.01 26.54
C LYS A 580 -9.51 -26.05 27.64
N THR A 581 -8.47 -26.23 28.46
CA THR A 581 -8.41 -27.32 29.46
C THR A 581 -8.47 -26.84 30.90
N GLY A 582 -8.18 -25.56 31.15
CA GLY A 582 -8.01 -24.98 32.48
C GLY A 582 -6.73 -25.41 33.21
N ALA A 583 -5.92 -26.30 32.63
CA ALA A 583 -4.67 -26.75 33.25
C ALA A 583 -3.55 -25.70 33.09
N PRO A 584 -2.67 -25.53 34.09
CA PRO A 584 -1.49 -24.67 33.96
C PRO A 584 -0.50 -25.26 32.95
N TYR A 585 0.16 -24.41 32.17
CA TYR A 585 1.30 -24.84 31.35
C TYR A 585 2.48 -25.27 32.24
N GLU A 586 3.24 -26.28 31.79
CA GLU A 586 4.35 -26.86 32.56
C GLU A 586 5.47 -25.85 32.83
N SER A 587 5.80 -25.04 31.82
CA SER A 587 6.82 -23.99 31.91
C SER A 587 6.17 -22.61 32.04
N LYS A 588 6.83 -21.73 32.79
CA LYS A 588 6.47 -20.32 32.85
C LYS A 588 6.83 -19.61 31.55
N VAL A 589 6.00 -18.66 31.15
CA VAL A 589 6.03 -17.99 29.85
C VAL A 589 6.33 -16.51 30.04
N THR A 590 7.16 -15.95 29.16
CA THR A 590 7.43 -14.50 29.15
C THR A 590 6.19 -13.76 28.68
N ILE A 591 5.77 -12.76 29.46
CA ILE A 591 4.60 -11.93 29.16
C ILE A 591 4.92 -10.45 29.35
N GLY A 592 4.11 -9.59 28.74
CA GLY A 592 4.17 -8.15 28.97
C GLY A 592 3.42 -7.38 27.89
N PHE A 593 3.54 -6.05 27.90
CA PHE A 593 2.90 -5.21 26.88
C PHE A 593 3.89 -4.84 25.79
N MET A 594 3.48 -5.01 24.54
CA MET A 594 4.26 -4.61 23.36
C MET A 594 3.40 -3.74 22.46
N TYR A 595 4.01 -2.78 21.78
CA TYR A 595 3.33 -1.94 20.80
C TYR A 595 3.32 -2.60 19.41
N ILE A 596 2.13 -3.00 18.97
CA ILE A 596 1.94 -3.73 17.70
C ILE A 596 1.20 -2.86 16.69
N LEU A 597 1.72 -2.87 15.47
CA LEU A 597 1.25 -2.09 14.34
C LEU A 597 0.47 -2.99 13.37
N LYS A 598 -0.66 -2.48 12.87
CA LYS A 598 -1.38 -3.07 11.73
C LYS A 598 -0.84 -2.48 10.44
N LEU A 599 -0.30 -3.31 9.54
CA LEU A 599 0.29 -2.82 8.29
C LEU A 599 -0.75 -2.75 7.17
N LEU A 600 -0.52 -1.92 6.16
CA LEU A 600 -1.37 -1.75 4.97
C LEU A 600 -1.40 -3.01 4.07
N HIS A 601 -0.75 -4.09 4.47
CA HIS A 601 -0.81 -5.38 3.79
C HIS A 601 -1.98 -6.22 4.34
N LEU A 602 -3.18 -5.91 3.85
CA LEU A 602 -4.42 -6.53 4.28
C LEU A 602 -4.83 -7.67 3.33
N VAL A 603 -5.47 -8.70 3.88
CA VAL A 603 -5.92 -9.87 3.09
C VAL A 603 -6.96 -9.48 2.06
N ASP A 604 -7.89 -8.58 2.41
CA ASP A 604 -8.94 -8.07 1.53
C ASP A 604 -8.37 -7.44 0.24
N ASP A 605 -7.20 -6.81 0.33
CA ASP A 605 -6.55 -6.17 -0.82
C ASP A 605 -5.78 -7.18 -1.66
N LYS A 606 -5.30 -8.27 -1.05
CA LYS A 606 -4.46 -9.27 -1.71
C LYS A 606 -5.21 -10.47 -2.27
N ILE A 607 -6.35 -10.82 -1.71
CA ILE A 607 -7.17 -11.93 -2.22
C ILE A 607 -7.67 -11.58 -3.62
N HIS A 608 -7.42 -12.49 -4.55
CA HIS A 608 -7.83 -12.35 -5.94
C HIS A 608 -8.02 -13.72 -6.57
N ALA A 609 -9.14 -13.88 -7.28
CA ALA A 609 -9.47 -15.10 -8.00
C ALA A 609 -10.14 -14.71 -9.32
N ARG A 610 -9.88 -15.51 -10.37
CA ARG A 610 -10.43 -15.33 -11.69
C ARG A 610 -10.81 -16.70 -12.26
N SER A 611 -12.03 -16.80 -12.79
CA SER A 611 -12.43 -17.90 -13.68
C SER A 611 -12.18 -17.48 -15.14
N THR A 612 -13.00 -16.56 -15.64
CA THR A 612 -12.89 -15.90 -16.94
C THR A 612 -12.82 -14.39 -16.72
N GLY A 613 -12.29 -13.63 -17.67
CA GLY A 613 -12.15 -12.18 -17.50
C GLY A 613 -11.70 -11.50 -18.78
N PRO A 614 -11.27 -10.23 -18.73
CA PRO A 614 -10.79 -9.54 -19.91
C PRO A 614 -9.45 -10.10 -20.40
N TYR A 615 -9.21 -9.91 -21.69
CA TYR A 615 -8.02 -10.36 -22.42
C TYR A 615 -7.38 -9.17 -23.14
N SER A 616 -6.06 -9.27 -23.36
CA SER A 616 -5.30 -8.33 -24.17
C SER A 616 -5.73 -8.42 -25.63
N LEU A 617 -5.89 -7.28 -26.29
CA LEU A 617 -6.25 -7.24 -27.72
C LEU A 617 -5.11 -7.75 -28.61
N VAL A 618 -3.86 -7.55 -28.18
CA VAL A 618 -2.67 -7.90 -28.98
C VAL A 618 -2.32 -9.38 -28.81
N THR A 619 -2.12 -9.81 -27.57
CA THR A 619 -1.62 -11.16 -27.29
C THR A 619 -2.72 -12.19 -27.06
N GLN A 620 -3.99 -11.76 -26.98
CA GLN A 620 -5.14 -12.59 -26.58
C GLN A 620 -5.00 -13.29 -25.22
N GLN A 621 -4.00 -12.93 -24.42
CA GLN A 621 -3.77 -13.47 -23.08
C GLN A 621 -4.65 -12.77 -22.03
N PRO A 622 -4.97 -13.44 -20.91
CA PRO A 622 -5.57 -12.81 -19.75
C PRO A 622 -4.86 -11.52 -19.34
N LEU A 623 -5.59 -10.43 -19.10
CA LEU A 623 -5.00 -9.22 -18.53
C LEU A 623 -4.33 -9.50 -17.17
N GLY A 624 -3.40 -8.64 -16.76
CA GLY A 624 -2.69 -8.76 -15.49
C GLY A 624 -3.29 -7.88 -14.38
N GLY A 625 -3.17 -8.32 -13.14
CA GLY A 625 -3.47 -7.49 -11.96
C GLY A 625 -4.94 -7.50 -11.51
N LYS A 626 -5.14 -7.33 -10.19
CA LYS A 626 -6.45 -7.41 -9.53
C LYS A 626 -7.46 -6.38 -10.07
N ALA A 627 -7.02 -5.14 -10.30
CA ALA A 627 -7.88 -4.05 -10.74
C ALA A 627 -8.54 -4.31 -12.10
N GLN A 628 -7.89 -5.08 -12.97
CA GLN A 628 -8.40 -5.47 -14.29
C GLN A 628 -9.10 -6.84 -14.27
N PHE A 629 -9.31 -7.43 -13.09
CA PHE A 629 -9.75 -8.81 -12.96
C PHE A 629 -8.84 -9.79 -13.72
N GLY A 630 -7.53 -9.58 -13.56
CA GLY A 630 -6.49 -10.26 -14.32
C GLY A 630 -6.21 -11.71 -13.92
N GLY A 631 -5.49 -12.45 -14.77
CA GLY A 631 -5.01 -13.80 -14.47
C GLY A 631 -3.72 -13.79 -13.62
N GLN A 632 -3.38 -14.96 -13.10
CA GLN A 632 -2.06 -15.19 -12.50
C GLN A 632 -1.05 -15.48 -13.60
N ARG A 633 0.18 -14.98 -13.44
CA ARG A 633 1.26 -15.27 -14.39
C ARG A 633 1.81 -16.66 -14.10
N PHE A 634 1.68 -17.56 -15.07
CA PHE A 634 2.40 -18.83 -15.10
C PHE A 634 3.72 -18.59 -15.85
N GLY A 635 4.82 -18.52 -15.12
CA GLY A 635 6.13 -18.11 -15.64
C GLY A 635 6.98 -19.27 -16.13
N GLU A 636 8.17 -18.93 -16.62
CA GLU A 636 9.15 -19.89 -17.15
C GLU A 636 9.58 -20.92 -16.09
N MET A 637 9.84 -20.49 -14.86
CA MET A 637 10.23 -21.41 -13.77
C MET A 637 9.10 -22.38 -13.41
N GLU A 638 7.84 -21.96 -13.50
CA GLU A 638 6.69 -22.84 -13.27
C GLU A 638 6.50 -23.85 -14.42
N VAL A 639 6.83 -23.46 -15.66
CA VAL A 639 6.88 -24.39 -16.81
C VAL A 639 7.91 -25.49 -16.54
N TRP A 640 9.14 -25.13 -16.16
CA TRP A 640 10.19 -26.11 -15.84
C TRP A 640 9.77 -27.08 -14.74
N ALA A 641 9.01 -26.61 -13.75
CA ALA A 641 8.48 -27.46 -12.70
C ALA A 641 7.53 -28.53 -13.27
N LEU A 642 6.60 -28.16 -14.14
CA LEU A 642 5.69 -29.13 -14.77
C LEU A 642 6.40 -30.09 -15.73
N GLU A 643 7.41 -29.61 -16.46
CA GLU A 643 8.27 -30.45 -17.29
C GLU A 643 9.03 -31.48 -16.45
N ALA A 644 9.59 -31.07 -15.31
CA ALA A 644 10.28 -31.97 -14.38
C ALA A 644 9.35 -33.03 -13.78
N TYR A 645 8.07 -32.69 -13.54
CA TYR A 645 7.05 -33.67 -13.15
C TYR A 645 6.59 -34.58 -14.30
N GLY A 646 6.90 -34.25 -15.55
CA GLY A 646 6.37 -34.94 -16.73
C GLY A 646 4.87 -34.69 -16.94
N ALA A 647 4.33 -33.58 -16.42
CA ALA A 647 2.91 -33.24 -16.47
C ALA A 647 2.52 -32.56 -17.79
N ALA A 648 2.74 -33.25 -18.92
CA ALA A 648 2.59 -32.69 -20.26
C ALA A 648 1.20 -32.10 -20.56
N TYR A 649 0.13 -32.83 -20.21
CA TYR A 649 -1.25 -32.36 -20.43
C TYR A 649 -1.59 -31.11 -19.60
N THR A 650 -1.12 -31.04 -18.36
CA THR A 650 -1.35 -29.87 -17.49
C THR A 650 -0.59 -28.66 -18.03
N LEU A 651 0.63 -28.85 -18.49
CA LEU A 651 1.41 -27.79 -19.11
C LEU A 651 0.75 -27.29 -20.40
N GLN A 652 0.34 -28.20 -21.28
CA GLN A 652 -0.36 -27.87 -22.52
C GLN A 652 -1.65 -27.09 -22.22
N GLU A 653 -2.46 -27.54 -21.26
CA GLU A 653 -3.70 -26.86 -20.86
C GLU A 653 -3.45 -25.42 -20.36
N MET A 654 -2.43 -25.23 -19.52
CA MET A 654 -2.07 -23.91 -18.97
C MET A 654 -1.62 -22.92 -20.05
N LEU A 655 -0.88 -23.40 -21.06
CA LEU A 655 -0.32 -22.57 -22.12
C LEU A 655 -1.27 -22.35 -23.32
N THR A 656 -2.44 -22.98 -23.34
CA THR A 656 -3.39 -22.91 -24.48
C THR A 656 -4.77 -22.44 -24.03
N ILE A 657 -5.68 -23.36 -23.69
CA ILE A 657 -7.11 -23.10 -23.42
C ILE A 657 -7.35 -22.22 -22.19
N LYS A 658 -6.37 -22.13 -21.27
CA LYS A 658 -6.41 -21.22 -20.11
C LYS A 658 -5.73 -19.86 -20.37
N SER A 659 -5.16 -19.67 -21.55
CA SER A 659 -4.42 -18.48 -21.94
C SER A 659 -4.99 -17.87 -23.22
N ASP A 660 -4.39 -18.15 -24.38
CA ASP A 660 -4.54 -17.43 -25.64
C ASP A 660 -5.11 -18.28 -26.79
N ASP A 661 -5.57 -19.51 -26.51
CA ASP A 661 -6.41 -20.26 -27.44
C ASP A 661 -7.82 -19.67 -27.46
N THR A 662 -8.10 -18.82 -28.45
CA THR A 662 -9.33 -18.03 -28.56
C THR A 662 -10.58 -18.88 -28.72
N VAL A 663 -10.50 -19.97 -29.49
CA VAL A 663 -11.60 -20.90 -29.74
C VAL A 663 -11.68 -21.94 -28.63
N GLY A 664 -10.53 -22.47 -28.20
CA GLY A 664 -10.43 -23.51 -27.18
C GLY A 664 -10.95 -23.05 -25.82
N ARG A 665 -10.72 -21.79 -25.42
CA ARG A 665 -11.24 -21.27 -24.14
C ARG A 665 -12.77 -21.24 -24.08
N VAL A 666 -13.44 -20.88 -25.18
CA VAL A 666 -14.91 -20.83 -25.25
C VAL A 666 -15.48 -22.24 -25.23
N LYS A 667 -14.92 -23.14 -26.05
CA LYS A 667 -15.32 -24.56 -26.07
C LYS A 667 -15.08 -25.24 -24.73
N ALA A 668 -13.98 -24.95 -24.05
CA ALA A 668 -13.69 -25.48 -22.72
C ALA A 668 -14.72 -25.01 -21.70
N TYR A 669 -15.09 -23.73 -21.72
CA TYR A 669 -16.14 -23.20 -20.84
C TYR A 669 -17.50 -23.88 -21.11
N GLU A 670 -17.88 -24.01 -22.38
CA GLU A 670 -19.11 -24.71 -22.77
C GLU A 670 -19.12 -26.18 -22.34
N ALA A 671 -18.01 -26.90 -22.56
CA ALA A 671 -17.88 -28.30 -22.17
C ALA A 671 -18.06 -28.47 -20.66
N ILE A 672 -17.46 -27.58 -19.86
CA ILE A 672 -17.63 -27.58 -18.39
C ILE A 672 -19.10 -27.36 -18.01
N VAL A 673 -19.80 -26.42 -18.64
CA VAL A 673 -21.22 -26.14 -18.37
C VAL A 673 -22.12 -27.30 -18.79
N LYS A 674 -21.81 -27.95 -19.92
CA LYS A 674 -22.55 -29.11 -20.46
C LYS A 674 -22.21 -30.41 -19.72
N GLY A 675 -21.13 -30.46 -18.94
CA GLY A 675 -20.62 -31.67 -18.31
C GLY A 675 -19.96 -32.64 -19.29
N GLU A 676 -19.43 -32.11 -20.40
CA GLU A 676 -18.74 -32.84 -21.46
C GLU A 676 -17.22 -32.81 -21.26
N ASN A 677 -16.50 -33.64 -22.02
CA ASN A 677 -15.04 -33.62 -22.00
C ASN A 677 -14.51 -32.36 -22.69
N ILE A 678 -13.43 -31.81 -22.15
CA ILE A 678 -12.74 -30.66 -22.74
C ILE A 678 -12.13 -31.08 -24.09
N ALA A 679 -12.34 -30.24 -25.11
CA ALA A 679 -11.81 -30.46 -26.45
C ALA A 679 -10.27 -30.37 -26.47
N GLU A 680 -9.66 -30.96 -27.51
CA GLU A 680 -8.21 -30.89 -27.68
C GLU A 680 -7.76 -29.43 -27.91
N PRO A 681 -6.69 -28.97 -27.23
CA PRO A 681 -6.19 -27.62 -27.40
C PRO A 681 -5.71 -27.32 -28.82
N SER A 682 -5.91 -26.09 -29.27
CA SER A 682 -5.45 -25.61 -30.58
C SER A 682 -4.14 -24.81 -30.47
N ILE A 683 -3.74 -24.16 -31.57
CA ILE A 683 -2.49 -23.39 -31.65
C ILE A 683 -2.64 -22.07 -30.86
N PRO A 684 -1.73 -21.75 -29.93
CA PRO A 684 -1.71 -20.46 -29.22
C PRO A 684 -1.66 -19.25 -30.15
N GLU A 685 -2.39 -18.19 -29.81
CA GLU A 685 -2.35 -16.96 -30.59
C GLU A 685 -0.98 -16.28 -30.54
N SER A 686 -0.27 -16.36 -29.40
CA SER A 686 1.10 -15.84 -29.29
C SER A 686 2.07 -16.42 -30.32
N PHE A 687 1.90 -17.69 -30.71
CA PHE A 687 2.71 -18.30 -31.77
C PHE A 687 2.39 -17.70 -33.15
N LYS A 688 1.12 -17.41 -33.44
CA LYS A 688 0.74 -16.73 -34.68
C LYS A 688 1.29 -15.31 -34.74
N VAL A 689 1.20 -14.57 -33.63
CA VAL A 689 1.77 -13.23 -33.51
C VAL A 689 3.28 -13.25 -33.77
N LEU A 690 4.00 -14.20 -33.18
CA LEU A 690 5.45 -14.37 -33.42
C LEU A 690 5.77 -14.60 -34.91
N LEU A 691 5.01 -15.46 -35.60
CA LEU A 691 5.17 -15.69 -37.03
C LEU A 691 4.98 -14.39 -37.84
N LYS A 692 3.98 -13.58 -37.47
CA LYS A 692 3.73 -12.29 -38.12
C LYS A 692 4.81 -11.26 -37.83
N GLU A 693 5.35 -11.23 -36.62
CA GLU A 693 6.49 -10.38 -36.26
C GLU A 693 7.74 -10.76 -37.08
N MET A 694 8.06 -12.05 -37.21
CA MET A 694 9.17 -12.51 -38.05
C MET A 694 8.95 -12.17 -39.53
N GLN A 695 7.73 -12.37 -40.05
CA GLN A 695 7.38 -11.99 -41.43
C GLN A 695 7.50 -10.47 -41.66
N SER A 696 7.18 -9.65 -40.65
CA SER A 696 7.34 -8.19 -40.71
C SER A 696 8.80 -7.74 -40.81
N LEU A 697 9.73 -8.56 -40.30
CA LEU A 697 11.18 -8.38 -40.43
C LEU A 697 11.72 -8.91 -41.78
N ALA A 698 10.84 -9.20 -42.75
CA ALA A 698 11.17 -9.80 -44.04
C ALA A 698 11.82 -11.20 -43.95
N LEU A 699 11.57 -11.93 -42.86
CA LEU A 699 11.93 -13.34 -42.74
C LEU A 699 10.78 -14.22 -43.23
N ASP A 700 11.02 -15.01 -44.27
CA ASP A 700 10.03 -15.95 -44.80
C ASP A 700 9.94 -17.20 -43.92
N VAL A 701 9.04 -17.16 -42.94
CA VAL A 701 8.79 -18.25 -41.99
C VAL A 701 7.48 -18.95 -42.33
N ASN A 702 7.56 -20.26 -42.56
CA ASN A 702 6.45 -21.10 -42.99
C ASN A 702 6.39 -22.37 -42.12
N VAL A 703 5.17 -22.79 -41.75
CA VAL A 703 4.93 -24.07 -41.06
C VAL A 703 4.80 -25.16 -42.12
N LEU A 704 5.61 -26.22 -42.01
CA LEU A 704 5.61 -27.35 -42.93
C LEU A 704 4.91 -28.55 -42.29
N SER A 705 4.09 -29.23 -43.07
CA SER A 705 3.61 -30.56 -42.72
C SER A 705 4.71 -31.62 -42.93
N ASP A 706 4.50 -32.84 -42.43
CA ASP A 706 5.40 -33.99 -42.67
C ASP A 706 5.59 -34.31 -44.17
N GLU A 707 4.66 -33.87 -45.03
CA GLU A 707 4.71 -34.04 -46.49
C GLU A 707 5.47 -32.91 -47.21
N GLY A 708 6.02 -31.94 -46.46
CA GLY A 708 6.77 -30.80 -46.99
C GLY A 708 5.90 -29.72 -47.64
N THR A 709 4.58 -29.80 -47.44
CA THR A 709 3.63 -28.77 -47.90
C THR A 709 3.49 -27.67 -46.86
N THR A 710 3.40 -26.43 -47.33
CA THR A 710 3.16 -25.25 -46.50
C THR A 710 1.75 -25.29 -45.94
N VAL A 711 1.64 -25.26 -44.60
CA VAL A 711 0.37 -25.15 -43.90
C VAL A 711 0.10 -23.67 -43.61
N GLU A 712 -0.96 -23.14 -44.20
CA GLU A 712 -1.41 -21.79 -43.84
C GLU A 712 -2.11 -21.85 -42.47
N VAL A 713 -1.51 -21.22 -41.47
CA VAL A 713 -2.15 -20.99 -40.16
C VAL A 713 -3.15 -19.84 -40.33
N ARG A 714 -4.33 -20.13 -40.90
CA ARG A 714 -5.44 -19.17 -41.01
C ARG A 714 -6.41 -19.35 -39.84
N GLU A 715 -7.00 -18.24 -39.41
CA GLU A 715 -8.26 -18.27 -38.69
C GLU A 715 -9.32 -18.66 -39.73
N GLU A 716 -9.84 -19.89 -39.67
CA GLU A 716 -11.02 -20.21 -40.47
C GLU A 716 -12.17 -19.32 -39.98
N ASP A 717 -12.90 -18.71 -40.94
CA ASP A 717 -14.12 -17.91 -40.79
C ASP A 717 -15.28 -18.75 -40.19
N ASP A 718 -15.06 -19.29 -39.00
CA ASP A 718 -15.89 -20.32 -38.37
C ASP A 718 -17.08 -19.70 -37.60
N GLU A 719 -17.05 -18.40 -37.31
CA GLU A 719 -18.16 -17.72 -36.61
C GLU A 719 -19.41 -17.57 -37.49
N LEU A 720 -19.25 -17.19 -38.76
CA LEU A 720 -20.38 -17.03 -39.69
C LEU A 720 -21.01 -18.38 -40.05
N LEU A 721 -20.18 -19.41 -40.24
CA LEU A 721 -20.63 -20.77 -40.55
C LEU A 721 -21.30 -21.43 -39.34
N ARG A 722 -20.74 -21.30 -38.13
CA ARG A 722 -21.39 -21.82 -36.90
C ARG A 722 -22.68 -21.08 -36.55
N ALA A 723 -22.71 -19.75 -36.65
CA ALA A 723 -23.93 -18.98 -36.42
C ALA A 723 -25.03 -19.38 -37.42
N ALA A 724 -24.67 -19.65 -38.67
CA ALA A 724 -25.59 -20.17 -39.67
C ALA A 724 -26.05 -21.60 -39.37
N GLU A 725 -25.15 -22.51 -38.97
CA GLU A 725 -25.48 -23.90 -38.61
C GLU A 725 -26.36 -24.00 -37.36
N GLU A 726 -26.10 -23.21 -36.31
CA GLU A 726 -26.93 -23.14 -35.10
C GLU A 726 -28.34 -22.60 -35.39
N LEU A 727 -28.46 -21.71 -36.38
CA LEU A 727 -29.75 -21.22 -36.89
C LEU A 727 -30.40 -22.17 -37.91
N GLY A 728 -29.77 -23.30 -38.23
CA GLY A 728 -30.28 -24.30 -39.18
C GLY A 728 -30.17 -23.89 -40.65
N ILE A 729 -29.29 -22.95 -40.98
CA ILE A 729 -29.02 -22.45 -42.32
C ILE A 729 -27.75 -23.12 -42.86
N ASP A 730 -27.92 -24.05 -43.80
CA ASP A 730 -26.80 -24.73 -44.47
C ASP A 730 -26.16 -23.81 -45.53
N LEU A 731 -25.04 -23.19 -45.16
CA LEU A 731 -24.20 -22.36 -46.04
C LEU A 731 -23.08 -23.15 -46.73
N SER A 732 -23.16 -24.49 -46.76
CA SER A 732 -22.16 -25.29 -47.48
C SER A 732 -22.10 -24.88 -48.97
N PRO A 733 -20.91 -24.90 -49.60
CA PRO A 733 -20.75 -24.48 -51.00
C PRO A 733 -21.62 -25.26 -52.02
N GLY A 734 -22.23 -26.37 -51.59
CA GLY A 734 -23.18 -27.16 -52.36
C GLY A 734 -24.61 -26.60 -52.39
N SER A 735 -25.07 -25.89 -51.35
CA SER A 735 -26.45 -25.41 -51.24
C SER A 735 -26.73 -24.17 -52.12
N LEU A 736 -25.75 -23.27 -52.24
CA LEU A 736 -25.83 -22.04 -53.04
C LEU A 736 -25.94 -22.28 -54.55
N ARG A 737 -25.48 -23.44 -55.05
CA ARG A 737 -25.63 -23.83 -56.46
C ARG A 737 -27.03 -24.32 -56.82
N ALA A 738 -27.85 -24.71 -55.85
CA ALA A 738 -29.19 -25.25 -56.10
C ALA A 738 -30.27 -24.17 -56.29
N ALA A 739 -29.99 -22.90 -55.97
CA ALA A 739 -30.97 -21.81 -56.03
C ALA A 739 -30.95 -20.99 -57.33
N ALA A 740 -30.01 -21.24 -58.25
CA ALA A 740 -29.98 -20.56 -59.55
C ALA A 740 -30.85 -21.31 -60.58
N ARG A 741 -32.16 -21.01 -60.63
CA ARG A 741 -32.99 -21.43 -61.76
C ARG A 741 -32.84 -20.40 -62.89
N PRO A 742 -32.64 -20.82 -64.15
CA PRO A 742 -32.60 -19.87 -65.26
C PRO A 742 -33.95 -19.15 -65.39
N PRO A 743 -33.95 -17.84 -65.74
CA PRO A 743 -35.16 -17.03 -65.82
C PRO A 743 -36.13 -17.56 -66.89
N THR A 744 -37.42 -17.36 -66.64
CA THR A 744 -38.49 -17.82 -67.55
C THR A 744 -38.73 -16.81 -68.68
N ALA A 745 -39.27 -17.29 -69.80
CA ALA A 745 -39.45 -16.50 -71.04
C ALA A 745 -40.34 -15.25 -70.89
N GLU A 746 -41.11 -15.10 -69.81
CA GLU A 746 -41.85 -13.86 -69.50
C GLU A 746 -40.94 -12.75 -68.91
N GLU A 747 -39.80 -13.09 -68.28
CA GLU A 747 -38.87 -12.11 -67.70
C GLU A 747 -37.89 -11.54 -68.74
N ALA A 748 -37.82 -12.15 -69.93
CA ALA A 748 -36.98 -11.69 -71.03
C ALA A 748 -37.68 -10.67 -71.96
N GLU A 749 -39.00 -10.48 -71.83
CA GLU A 749 -39.79 -9.62 -72.74
C GLU A 749 -39.99 -8.19 -72.24
N GLU A 750 -39.69 -7.86 -70.98
CA GLU A 750 -39.72 -6.45 -70.48
C GLU A 750 -38.40 -5.68 -70.72
N GLY A 751 -37.39 -6.31 -71.33
CA GLY A 751 -36.07 -5.73 -71.57
C GLY A 751 -35.84 -5.15 -72.97
N GLN A 752 -36.87 -5.00 -73.79
CA GLN A 752 -36.75 -4.42 -75.14
C GLN A 752 -37.61 -3.18 -75.27
N ASP A 753 -37.01 -2.01 -75.04
CA ASP A 753 -37.24 -0.86 -75.91
C ASP A 753 -36.21 0.25 -75.69
N ARG A 754 -35.69 0.75 -76.82
CA ARG A 754 -34.88 1.97 -77.03
C ARG A 754 -33.36 1.80 -77.03
N VAL A 755 -32.87 1.24 -78.13
CA VAL A 755 -31.62 1.70 -78.76
C VAL A 755 -32.02 2.51 -79.99
N ASP A 756 -31.76 3.81 -79.99
CA ASP A 756 -31.85 4.63 -81.20
C ASP A 756 -30.50 4.66 -81.94
N GLN A 757 -30.60 4.86 -83.24
CA GLN A 757 -29.57 4.75 -84.26
C GLN A 757 -28.49 5.81 -84.09
N ASP A 758 -27.41 5.48 -83.39
CA ASP A 758 -26.01 5.85 -83.65
C ASP A 758 -25.21 5.33 -82.46
N GLY A 759 -24.52 4.19 -82.64
CA GLY A 759 -24.01 3.35 -81.55
C GLY A 759 -22.88 3.95 -80.71
N GLU A 760 -23.18 4.85 -79.77
CA GLU A 760 -22.32 5.25 -78.66
C GLU A 760 -23.13 5.43 -77.35
N MET A 761 -22.66 4.85 -76.26
CA MET A 761 -23.24 4.99 -74.91
C MET A 761 -22.52 6.13 -74.16
N ALA A 762 -23.25 7.20 -73.82
CA ALA A 762 -22.76 8.35 -73.07
C ALA A 762 -22.97 8.17 -71.55
N LEU A 763 -21.96 8.52 -70.75
CA LEU A 763 -22.07 8.72 -69.30
C LEU A 763 -22.62 10.13 -69.00
N PRO A 764 -23.52 10.33 -68.01
CA PRO A 764 -23.82 11.66 -67.49
C PRO A 764 -23.03 12.00 -66.23
N ASN A 765 -22.38 13.17 -66.27
CA ASN A 765 -21.68 13.85 -65.18
C ASN A 765 -22.63 14.74 -64.33
N ASP A 766 -22.27 14.84 -63.05
CA ASP A 766 -22.30 15.98 -62.10
C ASP A 766 -23.23 17.21 -62.33
N GLU A 767 -23.89 17.59 -61.23
CA GLU A 767 -24.20 18.99 -60.90
C GLU A 767 -23.49 19.42 -59.61
N ALA A 768 -22.87 20.59 -59.72
CA ALA A 768 -21.97 21.27 -58.80
C ALA A 768 -22.62 21.91 -57.57
N LEU A 769 -21.79 22.19 -56.56
CA LEU A 769 -21.92 23.37 -55.68
C LEU A 769 -20.51 23.88 -55.30
N GLY A 770 -20.16 25.08 -55.79
CA GLY A 770 -19.06 25.92 -55.29
C GLY A 770 -19.53 26.77 -54.09
N ASP A 771 -18.73 27.64 -53.46
CA ASP A 771 -17.39 28.15 -53.74
C ASP A 771 -16.91 28.96 -52.49
N LEU A 772 -15.58 29.16 -52.36
CA LEU A 772 -14.85 30.23 -51.64
C LEU A 772 -14.77 30.26 -50.09
N THR A 773 -13.67 30.62 -49.38
CA THR A 773 -12.19 30.75 -49.58
C THR A 773 -11.58 31.24 -48.24
N ASP A 774 -10.30 30.93 -48.01
CA ASP A 774 -9.28 31.61 -47.18
C ASP A 774 -9.38 31.64 -45.64
N VAL A 775 -8.47 30.92 -44.95
CA VAL A 775 -7.47 31.51 -44.03
C VAL A 775 -6.21 30.60 -44.02
N GLU A 776 -5.06 31.22 -44.30
CA GLU A 776 -3.70 30.66 -44.27
C GLU A 776 -3.29 30.22 -42.84
N VAL A 777 -2.57 29.09 -42.72
CA VAL A 777 -1.72 28.81 -41.55
C VAL A 777 -0.36 28.31 -42.05
N SER A 778 0.66 28.99 -41.54
CA SER A 778 2.10 28.94 -41.81
C SER A 778 2.78 27.62 -41.44
N ASP A 779 3.75 27.23 -42.27
CA ASP A 779 4.86 26.33 -41.92
C ASP A 779 5.86 27.07 -41.02
N GLU A 780 6.17 26.52 -39.83
CA GLU A 780 7.43 26.74 -39.11
C GLU A 780 7.63 25.61 -38.06
N ASP A 781 8.70 24.84 -38.28
CA ASP A 781 9.59 24.11 -37.38
C ASP A 781 9.07 23.42 -36.09
N GLU A 782 9.23 22.09 -36.00
CA GLU A 782 10.03 21.41 -34.96
C GLU A 782 10.17 19.90 -35.26
N GLU A 783 11.42 19.45 -35.40
CA GLU A 783 11.84 18.06 -35.59
C GLU A 783 11.60 17.19 -34.34
N PRO A 784 11.24 15.90 -34.45
CA PRO A 784 11.45 14.95 -33.37
C PRO A 784 12.85 14.32 -33.46
N GLU A 785 13.64 14.54 -32.40
CA GLU A 785 14.97 13.97 -32.18
C GLU A 785 15.03 12.44 -32.34
N GLU A 786 16.11 12.00 -32.97
CA GLU A 786 16.55 10.63 -33.18
C GLU A 786 16.83 9.90 -31.86
N ALA A 787 16.30 8.67 -31.71
CA ALA A 787 16.78 7.71 -30.73
C ALA A 787 18.06 7.02 -31.24
N PRO A 788 19.14 6.89 -30.45
CA PRO A 788 20.42 6.41 -30.95
C PRO A 788 20.45 4.90 -31.16
N ALA A 789 21.13 4.52 -32.24
CA ALA A 789 21.45 3.17 -32.67
C ALA A 789 22.30 2.41 -31.64
N LEU A 790 21.97 1.14 -31.44
CA LEU A 790 22.80 0.15 -30.74
C LEU A 790 24.02 -0.17 -31.62
N ALA A 791 25.21 0.11 -31.11
CA ALA A 791 26.47 -0.29 -31.73
C ALA A 791 26.76 -1.76 -31.42
N GLU A 792 26.92 -2.54 -32.48
CA GLU A 792 27.48 -3.89 -32.47
C GLU A 792 28.93 -3.86 -31.98
N GLY A 793 29.24 -4.70 -30.99
CA GLY A 793 30.61 -4.98 -30.54
C GLY A 793 30.92 -6.45 -30.80
N GLU A 794 31.79 -6.70 -31.77
CA GLU A 794 32.39 -8.00 -32.06
C GLU A 794 33.15 -8.54 -30.83
N LEU A 795 32.85 -9.77 -30.44
CA LEU A 795 33.67 -10.56 -29.52
C LEU A 795 34.33 -11.67 -30.34
N GLU A 796 35.60 -11.48 -30.66
CA GLU A 796 36.50 -12.54 -31.12
C GLU A 796 36.74 -13.54 -29.99
N LEU A 797 36.53 -14.82 -30.31
CA LEU A 797 36.93 -15.98 -29.52
C LEU A 797 38.36 -16.37 -29.89
N GLU A 798 39.29 -16.38 -28.93
CA GLU A 798 40.52 -17.18 -28.99
C GLU A 798 40.63 -18.06 -27.73
N GLU A 799 41.22 -19.25 -27.95
CA GLU A 799 41.22 -20.51 -27.18
C GLU A 799 41.49 -20.46 -25.67
#